data_AF-A0A957YKY7-F1
#
_entry.id   AF-A0A957YKY7-F1
#
_cell.length_a   1.000
_cell.length_b   1.000
_cell.length_c   1.000
_cell.angle_alpha   90.00
_cell.angle_beta   90.00
_cell.angle_gamma   90.00
#
_symmetry.space_group_name_H-M   'P 1'
#
loop_
_entity.id
_entity.type
_entity.pdbx_description
1 polymer ?
#
loop_
_entity_poly.entity_id
_entity_poly.type
_entity_poly.pdbx_seq_one_letter_code
_entity_poly.pdbx_strand_id
1 'polypeptide(L)'
;SPGDNDWIKFGTSSGESFVLLIDNTGTDVSPQVSVFAGCSQARAATDAITGTTQVVARSTQDQVYYARITNQDPDRYGADATYDVGVVATQCADDPFEDDDALAQAKDLTIGAAQTHNTCPAGDQDWVKFELTAGNTYVIQTSDLDFAADTVLDLYSADGTLLATNDDYNYVDASRIVFEPSTTGVYYARVTHHQPTAAGVNTGYDIVVTTGFCAPDLGDASSGDNAPADAPTLPTNGTPQPRNFCADPQNVGLGDQDWVRFDAVAGGNYQIGTGGLGANTDPVLKLYAPDGVTLLGSNDDVGPGRDAQIVFTPTVSGEYYVQVTQYNTNVNGPETDYELSIQSTVPPTPTPTNTPTPTPTPTSTPLPPVDQSTVKTLILTNRQQLESIYGAVDASLVMAKLFELAEHERVEGGVVLVEQDTAASAAYADWLAVLADNASTNTQKNDAANNVASAVRNIVLSFSASAPQLQYVVLVGDDRVIPFRRIVEGELSDREEEYAPDVSQDTTIQAALAENMILTDDYFVDIEPSQWKGNDLFLPDYAIGRLIETPDEILTSIDTFLADPVNEVSNVLITGYDFMQDSANVINTLYSNDTLTTDAVLIGSVWPGDQLRQRQLNSVVQFNVQAINGHSTHVATGAPDENDIQAAEVLSASASFSGTLVFAVGCHAGLNDPGVLDLPQAFVSRGAYYVGNTGFGWGGGGVVLSESLMRNYAIELVRNTSAEIGPALVAAKQRYWNTAFVIGAYDAKILMQSTLYGLPMAEVTSGGTLDDDDPFPSADTTIQPPTSFGSVSKGAFNYGLPGSFGAFGESDTSNGNIFDLDQNTYFAAGAPVQPHFYANVEAPAAGTFRGTIFRGGVYSDVTNFDPVVGLPYNEYVDDTTEPTFNQPGWFPTVPFAMGGGDRTQSGNTVVLSLGQFDSNSNTQRIFGDMSLDTLYSLSADQVKPEVRFVDGVLDQNVGKGLIKVEGVDDSGVSQVVVAFTDNLLNGQGEWFSADLSLDVASQKWTGEITGTLQTVYFVQVVDTGGNITVDDNKGRYYSLQSPLPLAQGTTTESRLYLPAISRP
;
A
#
# COMPACT_ATOMS: atom_id res chain seq x y z
N SER A 1 16.91 43.84 -7.17
CA SER A 1 17.17 43.84 -5.69
C SER A 1 15.89 43.45 -4.94
N PRO A 2 15.89 43.14 -3.64
CA PRO A 2 14.62 42.95 -2.92
C PRO A 2 13.67 44.14 -3.12
N GLY A 3 12.44 43.88 -3.55
CA GLY A 3 11.45 44.92 -3.89
C GLY A 3 11.71 45.66 -5.21
N ASP A 4 12.43 45.06 -6.16
CA ASP A 4 12.54 45.57 -7.52
C ASP A 4 11.18 45.60 -8.21
N ASN A 5 10.89 46.69 -8.91
CA ASN A 5 9.65 46.84 -9.66
C ASN A 5 10.01 47.39 -11.03
N ASP A 6 9.68 46.63 -12.06
CA ASP A 6 9.89 47.06 -13.42
C ASP A 6 8.63 47.72 -13.96
N TRP A 7 8.84 48.80 -14.70
CA TRP A 7 7.74 49.61 -15.22
C TRP A 7 7.86 49.79 -16.72
N ILE A 8 6.80 49.41 -17.43
CA ILE A 8 6.66 49.63 -18.86
C ILE A 8 5.50 50.59 -19.13
N LYS A 9 5.55 51.27 -20.28
CA LYS A 9 4.44 52.09 -20.78
C LYS A 9 4.25 51.85 -22.27
N PHE A 10 3.01 51.85 -22.71
CA PHE A 10 2.66 51.62 -24.12
C PHE A 10 1.39 52.38 -24.50
N GLY A 11 1.28 52.75 -25.77
CA GLY A 11 0.11 53.46 -26.32
C GLY A 11 -0.85 52.50 -26.99
N THR A 12 -2.14 52.80 -26.92
CA THR A 12 -3.22 52.04 -27.58
C THR A 12 -4.19 53.02 -28.25
N SER A 13 -4.77 52.62 -29.37
CA SER A 13 -5.87 53.32 -30.01
C SER A 13 -7.22 52.84 -29.48
N SER A 14 -8.23 53.71 -29.56
CA SER A 14 -9.61 53.40 -29.20
C SER A 14 -10.13 52.19 -29.97
N GLY A 15 -10.62 51.19 -29.25
CA GLY A 15 -11.17 49.95 -29.80
C GLY A 15 -10.16 48.81 -30.00
N GLU A 16 -8.86 49.07 -29.80
CA GLU A 16 -7.78 48.10 -29.91
C GLU A 16 -7.72 47.19 -28.68
N SER A 17 -7.68 45.87 -28.90
CA SER A 17 -7.37 44.89 -27.85
C SER A 17 -5.87 44.67 -27.80
N PHE A 18 -5.30 44.59 -26.61
CA PHE A 18 -3.88 44.28 -26.43
C PHE A 18 -3.71 43.17 -25.40
N VAL A 19 -2.63 42.41 -25.58
CA VAL A 19 -2.12 41.45 -24.62
C VAL A 19 -0.79 41.96 -24.12
N LEU A 20 -0.65 42.09 -22.80
CA LEU A 20 0.64 42.21 -22.15
C LEU A 20 1.02 40.84 -21.60
N LEU A 21 2.14 40.30 -22.08
CA LEU A 21 2.63 38.97 -21.75
C LEU A 21 4.00 39.08 -21.09
N ILE A 22 4.21 38.26 -20.04
CA ILE A 22 5.51 37.98 -19.46
C ILE A 22 5.84 36.51 -19.75
N ASP A 23 6.93 36.29 -20.46
CA ASP A 23 7.39 34.97 -20.91
C ASP A 23 8.90 34.81 -20.69
N ASN A 24 9.45 33.63 -21.00
CA ASN A 24 10.86 33.30 -20.82
C ASN A 24 11.39 33.63 -19.40
N THR A 25 10.58 33.32 -18.38
CA THR A 25 10.91 33.55 -16.99
C THR A 25 12.02 32.61 -16.54
N GLY A 26 13.05 33.14 -15.90
CA GLY A 26 14.09 32.34 -15.25
C GLY A 26 13.52 31.46 -14.13
N THR A 27 14.28 30.45 -13.72
CA THR A 27 13.87 29.51 -12.66
C THR A 27 13.44 30.25 -11.39
N ASP A 28 12.29 29.83 -10.85
CA ASP A 28 11.64 30.37 -9.65
C ASP A 28 11.22 31.85 -9.72
N VAL A 29 11.12 32.44 -10.92
CA VAL A 29 10.56 33.79 -11.11
C VAL A 29 9.04 33.70 -11.28
N SER A 30 8.29 34.31 -10.36
CA SER A 30 6.82 34.36 -10.39
C SER A 30 6.34 35.80 -10.61
N PRO A 31 6.23 36.28 -11.86
CA PRO A 31 5.84 37.65 -12.11
C PRO A 31 4.38 37.92 -11.68
N GLN A 32 4.07 39.18 -11.45
CA GLN A 32 2.72 39.71 -11.33
C GLN A 32 2.67 41.03 -12.10
N VAL A 33 1.66 41.16 -12.96
CA VAL A 33 1.46 42.35 -13.79
C VAL A 33 0.27 43.14 -13.27
N SER A 34 0.49 44.42 -13.00
CA SER A 34 -0.58 45.40 -12.73
C SER A 34 -0.62 46.46 -13.83
N VAL A 35 -1.76 46.63 -14.52
CA VAL A 35 -1.93 47.64 -15.58
C VAL A 35 -2.76 48.83 -15.08
N PHE A 36 -2.33 50.04 -15.42
CA PHE A 36 -2.93 51.32 -15.01
C PHE A 36 -3.22 52.20 -16.23
N ALA A 37 -4.45 52.74 -16.31
CA ALA A 37 -4.87 53.64 -17.39
C ALA A 37 -4.35 55.09 -17.23
N GLY A 38 -3.61 55.38 -16.16
CA GLY A 38 -2.96 56.68 -15.96
C GLY A 38 -2.15 56.78 -14.66
N CYS A 39 -1.23 57.74 -14.60
CA CYS A 39 -0.31 57.89 -13.46
C CYS A 39 -1.01 58.13 -12.11
N SER A 40 -2.24 58.66 -12.10
CA SER A 40 -3.01 58.85 -10.87
C SER A 40 -3.48 57.53 -10.26
N GLN A 41 -3.83 56.53 -11.07
CA GLN A 41 -4.19 55.19 -10.60
C GLN A 41 -2.96 54.45 -10.06
N ALA A 42 -1.83 54.53 -10.78
CA ALA A 42 -0.57 53.96 -10.33
C ALA A 42 -0.10 54.55 -8.98
N ARG A 43 -0.27 55.86 -8.77
CA ARG A 43 0.09 56.53 -7.49
C ARG A 43 -0.84 56.19 -6.33
N ALA A 44 -2.08 55.80 -6.61
CA ALA A 44 -3.03 55.38 -5.60
C ALA A 44 -2.89 53.90 -5.23
N ALA A 45 -2.02 53.14 -5.94
CA ALA A 45 -1.89 51.70 -5.83
C ALA A 45 -3.23 50.94 -5.97
N THR A 46 -4.16 51.51 -6.74
CA THR A 46 -5.43 50.87 -7.10
C THR A 46 -5.26 50.29 -8.50
N ASP A 47 -5.14 48.97 -8.59
CA ASP A 47 -4.97 48.27 -9.86
C ASP A 47 -6.21 48.42 -10.73
N ALA A 48 -6.04 48.67 -12.03
CA ALA A 48 -7.17 48.70 -12.96
C ALA A 48 -7.43 47.30 -13.54
N ILE A 49 -6.39 46.49 -13.75
CA ILE A 49 -6.44 45.08 -14.22
C ILE A 49 -5.16 44.37 -13.74
N THR A 50 -5.28 43.18 -13.15
CA THR A 50 -4.16 42.34 -12.67
C THR A 50 -4.22 40.92 -13.22
N GLY A 51 -3.05 40.34 -13.46
CA GLY A 51 -2.86 38.95 -13.88
C GLY A 51 -1.45 38.46 -13.52
N THR A 52 -1.25 37.15 -13.48
CA THR A 52 0.02 36.53 -13.03
C THR A 52 1.09 36.61 -14.12
N THR A 53 0.83 36.16 -15.34
CA THR A 53 1.77 36.24 -16.47
C THR A 53 1.21 36.99 -17.68
N GLN A 54 -0.09 37.29 -17.67
CA GLN A 54 -0.78 37.91 -18.80
C GLN A 54 -1.86 38.89 -18.33
N VAL A 55 -1.99 40.01 -19.05
CA VAL A 55 -3.14 40.92 -18.96
C VAL A 55 -3.69 41.18 -20.34
N VAL A 56 -4.96 40.81 -20.57
CA VAL A 56 -5.71 41.11 -21.79
C VAL A 56 -6.66 42.25 -21.52
N ALA A 57 -6.64 43.28 -22.35
CA ALA A 57 -7.53 44.41 -22.20
C ALA A 57 -7.87 45.07 -23.53
N ARG A 58 -9.04 45.73 -23.58
CA ARG A 58 -9.46 46.52 -24.73
C ARG A 58 -9.49 48.00 -24.36
N SER A 59 -8.83 48.82 -25.18
CA SER A 59 -8.81 50.25 -24.97
C SER A 59 -10.13 50.89 -25.44
N THR A 60 -10.73 51.74 -24.61
CA THR A 60 -12.00 52.42 -24.93
C THR A 60 -11.79 53.83 -25.50
N GLN A 61 -10.55 54.32 -25.52
CA GLN A 61 -10.15 55.62 -26.03
C GLN A 61 -8.65 55.61 -26.34
N ASP A 62 -8.17 56.53 -27.17
CA ASP A 62 -6.72 56.66 -27.41
C ASP A 62 -6.01 57.04 -26.11
N GLN A 63 -5.20 56.14 -25.55
CA GLN A 63 -4.52 56.38 -24.27
C GLN A 63 -3.22 55.59 -24.10
N VAL A 64 -2.43 56.02 -23.11
CA VAL A 64 -1.19 55.36 -22.70
C VAL A 64 -1.44 54.61 -21.40
N TYR A 65 -1.15 53.31 -21.41
CA TYR A 65 -1.14 52.47 -20.22
C TYR A 65 0.26 52.40 -19.60
N TYR A 66 0.30 52.14 -18.30
CA TYR A 66 1.50 51.86 -17.54
C TYR A 66 1.32 50.47 -16.93
N ALA A 67 2.30 49.59 -17.06
CA ALA A 67 2.28 48.31 -16.36
C ALA A 67 3.45 48.23 -15.38
N ARG A 68 3.16 47.72 -14.19
CA ARG A 68 4.12 47.37 -13.16
C ARG A 68 4.28 45.86 -13.17
N ILE A 69 5.52 45.38 -13.23
CA ILE A 69 5.88 43.98 -13.06
C ILE A 69 6.59 43.86 -11.72
N THR A 70 6.11 42.94 -10.89
CA THR A 70 6.70 42.59 -9.60
C THR A 70 6.93 41.09 -9.53
N ASN A 71 7.97 40.64 -8.84
CA ASN A 71 8.07 39.22 -8.49
C ASN A 71 7.20 38.96 -7.24
N GLN A 72 6.33 37.96 -7.29
CA GLN A 72 5.47 37.56 -6.17
C GLN A 72 6.27 36.90 -5.06
N ASP A 73 7.37 36.24 -5.41
CA ASP A 73 8.42 35.88 -4.45
C ASP A 73 9.35 37.11 -4.27
N PRO A 74 9.27 37.82 -3.13
CA PRO A 74 10.07 39.02 -2.89
C PRO A 74 11.55 38.70 -2.61
N ASP A 75 11.88 37.43 -2.32
CA ASP A 75 13.23 36.96 -2.00
C ASP A 75 13.96 36.39 -3.23
N ARG A 76 13.25 36.12 -4.33
CA ARG A 76 13.85 35.80 -5.63
C ARG A 76 14.29 37.05 -6.40
N TYR A 77 15.59 37.36 -6.34
CA TYR A 77 16.26 38.41 -7.11
C TYR A 77 17.67 37.98 -7.55
N GLY A 78 18.18 38.47 -8.69
CA GLY A 78 19.51 38.07 -9.18
C GLY A 78 19.70 38.32 -10.66
N ALA A 79 20.90 38.04 -11.18
CA ALA A 79 21.20 38.18 -12.61
C ALA A 79 20.53 37.09 -13.48
N ASP A 80 20.02 36.04 -12.83
CA ASP A 80 19.32 34.89 -13.36
C ASP A 80 17.79 34.96 -13.17
N ALA A 81 17.31 35.94 -12.40
CA ALA A 81 15.88 36.27 -12.27
C ALA A 81 15.43 37.13 -13.46
N THR A 82 15.49 36.57 -14.66
CA THR A 82 15.16 37.24 -15.93
C THR A 82 13.74 36.94 -16.38
N TYR A 83 13.17 37.80 -17.20
CA TYR A 83 11.93 37.55 -17.93
C TYR A 83 11.90 38.46 -19.16
N ASP A 84 11.15 38.05 -20.17
CA ASP A 84 10.84 38.85 -21.34
C ASP A 84 9.44 39.48 -21.19
N VAL A 85 9.27 40.67 -21.75
CA VAL A 85 7.99 41.40 -21.70
C VAL A 85 7.56 41.83 -23.09
N GLY A 86 6.37 41.35 -23.48
CA GLY A 86 5.73 41.67 -24.76
C GLY A 86 4.45 42.47 -24.56
N VAL A 87 4.21 43.44 -25.44
CA VAL A 87 2.89 44.05 -25.62
C VAL A 87 2.49 43.87 -27.08
N VAL A 88 1.45 43.09 -27.31
CA VAL A 88 1.00 42.71 -28.65
C VAL A 88 -0.38 43.31 -28.90
N ALA A 89 -0.53 44.04 -30.00
CA ALA A 89 -1.82 44.48 -30.51
C ALA A 89 -2.53 43.28 -31.16
N THR A 90 -3.76 43.00 -30.76
CA THR A 90 -4.55 41.88 -31.29
C THR A 90 -5.34 42.34 -32.51
N GLN A 91 -4.73 42.22 -33.70
CA GLN A 91 -5.45 41.94 -34.93
C GLN A 91 -5.18 40.48 -35.29
N CYS A 92 -6.23 39.67 -35.44
CA CYS A 92 -6.07 38.33 -36.01
C CYS A 92 -5.74 38.47 -37.50
N ALA A 93 -4.94 37.54 -38.03
CA ALA A 93 -4.60 37.46 -39.43
C ALA A 93 -5.04 36.10 -39.94
N ASP A 94 -5.74 36.09 -41.07
CA ASP A 94 -6.20 34.92 -41.81
C ASP A 94 -5.03 33.94 -42.03
N ASP A 95 -5.28 32.64 -41.90
CA ASP A 95 -4.31 31.60 -42.23
C ASP A 95 -4.12 31.46 -43.77
N PRO A 96 -3.16 30.62 -44.23
CA PRO A 96 -2.87 30.47 -45.66
C PRO A 96 -3.97 29.81 -46.50
N PHE A 97 -4.98 29.20 -45.89
CA PHE A 97 -6.04 28.45 -46.53
C PHE A 97 -7.29 29.27 -46.79
N GLU A 98 -7.49 30.39 -46.11
CA GLU A 98 -8.64 31.26 -46.33
C GLU A 98 -8.80 31.74 -47.81
N ASP A 99 -10.01 31.85 -48.37
CA ASP A 99 -11.35 31.82 -47.76
C ASP A 99 -12.00 30.40 -47.84
N ASP A 100 -12.16 29.69 -46.73
CA ASP A 100 -12.75 28.34 -46.62
C ASP A 100 -13.92 28.16 -45.65
N ASP A 101 -14.56 29.27 -45.29
CA ASP A 101 -15.74 29.41 -44.43
C ASP A 101 -17.05 28.68 -44.87
N ALA A 102 -17.01 27.86 -45.92
CA ALA A 102 -18.17 27.11 -46.39
C ALA A 102 -17.79 25.79 -47.09
N LEU A 103 -18.69 24.81 -47.03
CA LEU A 103 -18.56 23.51 -47.73
C LEU A 103 -18.17 23.64 -49.22
N ALA A 104 -18.69 24.64 -49.93
CA ALA A 104 -18.38 24.87 -51.35
C ALA A 104 -16.95 25.41 -51.59
N GLN A 105 -16.32 25.96 -50.54
CA GLN A 105 -15.00 26.57 -50.52
C GLN A 105 -13.92 25.66 -49.94
N ALA A 106 -14.30 24.45 -49.53
CA ALA A 106 -13.43 23.51 -48.82
C ALA A 106 -12.11 23.23 -49.54
N LYS A 107 -11.00 23.27 -48.79
CA LYS A 107 -9.64 23.06 -49.29
C LYS A 107 -9.27 21.59 -49.38
N ASP A 108 -8.45 21.23 -50.36
CA ASP A 108 -7.97 19.86 -50.53
C ASP A 108 -6.98 19.52 -49.41
N LEU A 109 -7.30 18.55 -48.56
CA LEU A 109 -6.40 18.00 -47.53
C LEU A 109 -5.83 16.65 -48.01
N THR A 110 -4.50 16.55 -48.01
CA THR A 110 -3.82 15.31 -48.42
C THR A 110 -3.70 14.37 -47.22
N ILE A 111 -4.17 13.13 -47.37
CA ILE A 111 -4.05 12.10 -46.33
C ILE A 111 -2.58 11.96 -45.89
N GLY A 112 -2.33 12.08 -44.58
CA GLY A 112 -1.03 11.99 -43.92
C GLY A 112 -0.25 13.31 -43.83
N ALA A 113 -0.79 14.42 -44.34
CA ALA A 113 -0.18 15.75 -44.23
C ALA A 113 -1.12 16.70 -43.48
N ALA A 114 -0.58 17.40 -42.46
CA ALA A 114 -1.33 18.39 -41.70
C ALA A 114 -1.52 19.69 -42.49
N GLN A 115 -2.64 20.39 -42.24
CA GLN A 115 -2.88 21.78 -42.62
C GLN A 115 -3.05 22.61 -41.36
N THR A 116 -2.25 23.68 -41.24
CA THR A 116 -2.33 24.62 -40.13
C THR A 116 -3.36 25.71 -40.44
N HIS A 117 -4.34 25.85 -39.57
CA HIS A 117 -5.42 26.82 -39.62
C HIS A 117 -5.43 27.70 -38.36
N ASN A 118 -6.21 28.78 -38.35
CA ASN A 118 -6.54 29.51 -37.14
C ASN A 118 -7.96 30.08 -37.20
N THR A 119 -8.61 30.25 -36.06
CA THR A 119 -9.91 30.96 -36.04
C THR A 119 -9.75 32.47 -36.28
N CYS A 120 -10.01 32.96 -37.49
CA CYS A 120 -10.03 34.38 -37.81
C CYS A 120 -10.92 34.72 -39.03
N PRO A 121 -12.00 35.52 -38.88
CA PRO A 121 -12.43 36.25 -37.69
C PRO A 121 -13.26 35.40 -36.70
N ALA A 122 -13.87 36.02 -35.70
CA ALA A 122 -14.75 35.29 -34.77
C ALA A 122 -15.94 34.66 -35.53
N GLY A 123 -16.12 33.35 -35.35
CA GLY A 123 -17.16 32.56 -36.01
C GLY A 123 -16.71 31.90 -37.33
N ASP A 124 -15.42 31.96 -37.63
CA ASP A 124 -14.73 31.29 -38.73
C ASP A 124 -14.90 29.75 -38.69
N GLN A 125 -14.91 29.14 -39.88
CA GLN A 125 -15.10 27.72 -40.14
C GLN A 125 -14.11 27.22 -41.20
N ASP A 126 -13.20 26.36 -40.78
CA ASP A 126 -12.25 25.77 -41.71
C ASP A 126 -12.83 24.50 -42.32
N TRP A 127 -13.16 24.56 -43.61
CA TRP A 127 -13.65 23.41 -44.35
C TRP A 127 -12.54 22.76 -45.18
N VAL A 128 -12.31 21.47 -44.96
CA VAL A 128 -11.39 20.65 -45.75
C VAL A 128 -12.11 19.50 -46.45
N LYS A 129 -11.55 18.99 -47.55
CA LYS A 129 -12.05 17.83 -48.29
C LYS A 129 -10.93 16.87 -48.66
N PHE A 130 -11.24 15.59 -48.66
CA PHE A 130 -10.27 14.52 -48.88
C PHE A 130 -10.96 13.28 -49.48
N GLU A 131 -10.21 12.45 -50.21
CA GLU A 131 -10.72 11.21 -50.80
C GLU A 131 -10.47 10.02 -49.86
N LEU A 132 -11.55 9.35 -49.44
CA LEU A 132 -11.48 8.13 -48.64
C LEU A 132 -11.86 6.90 -49.47
N THR A 133 -11.24 5.76 -49.18
CA THR A 133 -11.52 4.47 -49.84
C THR A 133 -12.39 3.58 -48.95
N ALA A 134 -13.47 3.03 -49.50
CA ALA A 134 -14.39 2.15 -48.79
C ALA A 134 -13.66 1.00 -48.07
N GLY A 135 -13.99 0.78 -46.81
CA GLY A 135 -13.44 -0.32 -45.99
C GLY A 135 -12.08 -0.06 -45.35
N ASN A 136 -11.48 1.12 -45.54
CA ASN A 136 -10.27 1.53 -44.81
C ASN A 136 -10.66 2.40 -43.60
N THR A 137 -10.04 2.19 -42.44
CA THR A 137 -10.21 3.07 -41.28
C THR A 137 -9.34 4.31 -41.41
N TYR A 138 -9.91 5.47 -41.12
CA TYR A 138 -9.22 6.76 -41.10
C TYR A 138 -9.41 7.45 -39.75
N VAL A 139 -8.40 8.21 -39.33
CA VAL A 139 -8.47 9.12 -38.19
C VAL A 139 -8.38 10.54 -38.72
N ILE A 140 -9.38 11.35 -38.41
CA ILE A 140 -9.44 12.78 -38.73
C ILE A 140 -9.28 13.49 -37.40
N GLN A 141 -8.26 14.32 -37.23
CA GLN A 141 -8.00 14.96 -35.95
C GLN A 141 -7.45 16.36 -36.10
N THR A 142 -7.66 17.17 -35.08
CA THR A 142 -6.90 18.40 -34.84
C THR A 142 -5.76 18.12 -33.85
N SER A 143 -4.65 18.85 -34.00
CA SER A 143 -3.43 18.72 -33.17
C SER A 143 -2.65 20.04 -33.17
N ASP A 144 -1.55 20.12 -32.41
CA ASP A 144 -0.70 21.32 -32.33
C ASP A 144 -1.50 22.61 -32.02
N LEU A 145 -2.43 22.48 -31.08
CA LEU A 145 -3.28 23.59 -30.65
C LEU A 145 -2.45 24.65 -29.93
N ASP A 146 -2.56 25.89 -30.40
CA ASP A 146 -2.15 27.05 -29.61
C ASP A 146 -3.06 27.16 -28.38
N PHE A 147 -2.56 27.79 -27.31
CA PHE A 147 -3.19 27.75 -25.98
C PHE A 147 -4.63 28.29 -25.89
N ALA A 148 -5.13 28.98 -26.92
CA ALA A 148 -6.49 29.49 -26.96
C ALA A 148 -7.36 28.82 -28.04
N ALA A 149 -6.86 27.76 -28.70
CA ALA A 149 -7.62 26.93 -29.62
C ALA A 149 -8.40 25.87 -28.85
N ASP A 150 -9.69 25.75 -29.16
CA ASP A 150 -10.59 24.72 -28.65
C ASP A 150 -11.48 24.32 -29.83
N THR A 151 -11.14 23.21 -30.47
CA THR A 151 -11.66 22.82 -31.79
C THR A 151 -12.90 21.94 -31.66
N VAL A 152 -13.83 22.06 -32.60
CA VAL A 152 -14.95 21.14 -32.82
C VAL A 152 -14.88 20.63 -34.24
N LEU A 153 -14.81 19.32 -34.42
CA LEU A 153 -14.67 18.66 -35.70
C LEU A 153 -15.97 17.96 -36.11
N ASP A 154 -16.47 18.30 -37.30
CA ASP A 154 -17.59 17.63 -37.97
C ASP A 154 -17.11 16.92 -39.24
N LEU A 155 -17.63 15.73 -39.52
CA LEU A 155 -17.39 14.97 -40.76
C LEU A 155 -18.68 14.88 -41.59
N TYR A 156 -18.59 15.12 -42.90
CA TYR A 156 -19.69 15.07 -43.85
C TYR A 156 -19.41 14.13 -45.03
N SER A 157 -20.47 13.51 -45.56
CA SER A 157 -20.45 12.74 -46.81
C SER A 157 -20.32 13.64 -48.05
N ALA A 158 -20.11 13.00 -49.21
CA ALA A 158 -20.04 13.65 -50.52
C ALA A 158 -21.28 14.51 -50.89
N ASP A 159 -22.45 14.22 -50.31
CA ASP A 159 -23.70 14.97 -50.55
C ASP A 159 -23.98 16.05 -49.48
N GLY A 160 -23.06 16.27 -48.54
CA GLY A 160 -23.17 17.27 -47.48
C GLY A 160 -23.99 16.82 -46.27
N THR A 161 -24.22 15.51 -46.10
CA THR A 161 -24.86 14.95 -44.91
C THR A 161 -23.85 14.82 -43.78
N LEU A 162 -24.16 15.34 -42.58
CA LEU A 162 -23.32 15.17 -41.39
C LEU A 162 -23.29 13.69 -40.98
N LEU A 163 -22.09 13.16 -40.79
CA LEU A 163 -21.81 11.76 -40.47
C LEU A 163 -21.35 11.57 -39.02
N ALA A 164 -20.51 12.47 -38.51
CA ALA A 164 -19.97 12.41 -37.15
C ALA A 164 -19.54 13.81 -36.66
N THR A 165 -19.50 13.99 -35.35
CA THR A 165 -19.03 15.21 -34.66
C THR A 165 -18.23 14.80 -33.44
N ASN A 166 -17.14 15.52 -33.15
CA ASN A 166 -16.39 15.41 -31.90
C ASN A 166 -15.86 16.79 -31.50
N ASP A 167 -15.94 17.10 -30.21
CA ASP A 167 -15.49 18.37 -29.60
C ASP A 167 -14.09 18.15 -29.04
N ASP A 168 -13.98 17.35 -27.98
CA ASP A 168 -12.70 17.02 -27.34
C ASP A 168 -12.34 15.54 -27.46
N TYR A 169 -11.02 15.29 -27.39
CA TYR A 169 -10.42 13.96 -27.28
C TYR A 169 -9.15 14.00 -26.41
N ASN A 170 -8.94 12.99 -25.54
CA ASN A 170 -7.73 12.86 -24.68
C ASN A 170 -7.47 14.00 -23.66
N TYR A 171 -8.50 14.63 -23.10
CA TYR A 171 -8.37 15.70 -22.08
C TYR A 171 -7.61 16.95 -22.54
N VAL A 172 -7.55 17.18 -23.85
CA VAL A 172 -7.07 18.42 -24.47
C VAL A 172 -8.18 18.96 -25.37
N ASP A 173 -8.18 20.26 -25.64
CA ASP A 173 -9.23 20.95 -26.42
C ASP A 173 -9.21 20.61 -27.94
N ALA A 174 -8.61 19.46 -28.31
CA ALA A 174 -8.45 18.97 -29.67
C ALA A 174 -9.52 17.91 -29.99
N SER A 175 -10.01 17.90 -31.23
CA SER A 175 -11.03 16.96 -31.69
C SER A 175 -10.46 15.79 -32.50
N ARG A 176 -11.13 14.65 -32.46
CA ARG A 176 -10.83 13.47 -33.27
C ARG A 176 -12.06 12.66 -33.66
N ILE A 177 -12.16 12.30 -34.93
CA ILE A 177 -13.15 11.37 -35.50
C ILE A 177 -12.42 10.17 -36.12
N VAL A 178 -12.82 8.96 -35.72
CA VAL A 178 -12.42 7.70 -36.37
C VAL A 178 -13.54 7.27 -37.32
N PHE A 179 -13.22 7.00 -38.58
CA PHE A 179 -14.24 6.76 -39.61
C PHE A 179 -13.83 5.68 -40.62
N GLU A 180 -14.75 4.75 -40.88
CA GLU A 180 -14.67 3.78 -41.99
C GLU A 180 -15.74 4.12 -43.04
N PRO A 181 -15.36 4.62 -44.23
CA PRO A 181 -16.31 4.96 -45.28
C PRO A 181 -16.98 3.70 -45.84
N SER A 182 -18.30 3.73 -45.99
CA SER A 182 -19.06 2.68 -46.68
C SER A 182 -18.99 2.77 -48.21
N THR A 183 -18.55 3.92 -48.74
CA THR A 183 -18.34 4.16 -50.18
C THR A 183 -17.06 4.95 -50.43
N THR A 184 -16.29 4.55 -51.44
CA THR A 184 -15.12 5.31 -51.90
C THR A 184 -15.58 6.61 -52.53
N GLY A 185 -15.01 7.74 -52.10
CA GLY A 185 -15.37 9.05 -52.61
C GLY A 185 -14.80 10.20 -51.79
N VAL A 186 -15.20 11.42 -52.14
CA VAL A 186 -14.82 12.65 -51.43
C VAL A 186 -15.67 12.80 -50.17
N TYR A 187 -15.02 13.11 -49.05
CA TYR A 187 -15.64 13.50 -47.77
C TYR A 187 -15.15 14.89 -47.38
N TYR A 188 -15.87 15.54 -46.48
CA TYR A 188 -15.55 16.87 -46.00
C TYR A 188 -15.43 16.86 -44.48
N ALA A 189 -14.47 17.59 -43.93
CA ALA A 189 -14.46 17.92 -42.52
C ALA A 189 -14.63 19.42 -42.34
N ARG A 190 -15.34 19.82 -41.29
CA ARG A 190 -15.41 21.20 -40.83
C ARG A 190 -14.82 21.27 -39.44
N VAL A 191 -13.89 22.20 -39.23
CA VAL A 191 -13.45 22.57 -37.89
C VAL A 191 -14.02 23.94 -37.55
N THR A 192 -14.50 24.08 -36.32
CA THR A 192 -14.92 25.37 -35.75
C THR A 192 -14.34 25.50 -34.37
N HIS A 193 -14.26 26.72 -33.85
CA HIS A 193 -13.92 26.91 -32.45
C HIS A 193 -15.15 26.66 -31.55
N HIS A 194 -15.01 25.89 -30.46
CA HIS A 194 -16.09 25.58 -29.52
C HIS A 194 -16.73 26.85 -28.93
N GLN A 195 -15.89 27.86 -28.63
CA GLN A 195 -16.30 29.25 -28.38
C GLN A 195 -16.46 30.06 -29.70
N PRO A 196 -17.67 30.39 -30.18
CA PRO A 196 -17.87 31.04 -31.49
C PRO A 196 -17.38 32.49 -31.56
N THR A 197 -17.00 33.08 -30.42
CA THR A 197 -16.44 34.43 -30.34
C THR A 197 -14.91 34.46 -30.23
N ALA A 198 -14.27 33.30 -30.11
CA ALA A 198 -12.82 33.19 -30.09
C ALA A 198 -12.28 33.51 -31.49
N ALA A 199 -11.23 34.32 -31.53
CA ALA A 199 -10.43 34.57 -32.72
C ALA A 199 -9.11 35.21 -32.32
N GLY A 200 -8.02 34.86 -32.99
CA GLY A 200 -6.73 35.43 -32.65
C GLY A 200 -5.53 34.71 -33.25
N VAL A 201 -4.36 35.22 -32.90
CA VAL A 201 -3.08 34.63 -33.30
C VAL A 201 -2.70 33.40 -32.47
N ASN A 202 -3.52 33.03 -31.48
CA ASN A 202 -3.29 31.88 -30.59
C ASN A 202 -4.45 30.87 -30.64
N THR A 203 -5.29 30.96 -31.68
CA THR A 203 -6.33 29.97 -31.99
C THR A 203 -5.87 29.05 -33.11
N GLY A 204 -4.54 28.91 -33.29
CA GLY A 204 -3.94 28.07 -34.30
C GLY A 204 -4.09 26.59 -33.97
N TYR A 205 -4.26 25.76 -34.99
CA TYR A 205 -4.31 24.31 -34.87
C TYR A 205 -3.97 23.66 -36.21
N ASP A 206 -3.52 22.41 -36.17
CA ASP A 206 -3.30 21.58 -37.34
C ASP A 206 -4.48 20.62 -37.51
N ILE A 207 -5.03 20.47 -38.73
CA ILE A 207 -5.94 19.38 -39.09
C ILE A 207 -5.20 18.35 -39.97
N VAL A 208 -5.33 17.07 -39.62
CA VAL A 208 -4.74 15.97 -40.38
C VAL A 208 -5.71 14.79 -40.50
N VAL A 209 -5.65 14.10 -41.63
CA VAL A 209 -6.33 12.81 -41.81
C VAL A 209 -5.29 11.73 -42.05
N THR A 210 -5.25 10.69 -41.23
CA THR A 210 -4.33 9.56 -41.37
C THR A 210 -5.09 8.28 -41.66
N THR A 211 -4.42 7.33 -42.33
CA THR A 211 -4.93 5.97 -42.53
C THR A 211 -4.50 5.08 -41.39
N GLY A 212 -5.44 4.32 -40.82
CA GLY A 212 -5.23 3.44 -39.67
C GLY A 212 -5.53 4.14 -38.34
N PHE A 213 -6.09 3.38 -37.39
CA PHE A 213 -6.41 3.83 -36.03
C PHE A 213 -5.25 3.51 -35.06
N CYS A 214 -4.75 2.28 -35.15
CA CYS A 214 -3.54 1.76 -34.53
C CYS A 214 -3.07 0.54 -35.35
N ALA A 215 -1.83 0.10 -35.16
CA ALA A 215 -1.37 -1.17 -35.71
C ALA A 215 -1.68 -2.27 -34.68
N PRO A 216 -2.51 -3.27 -35.02
CA PRO A 216 -2.75 -4.42 -34.15
C PRO A 216 -1.43 -5.10 -33.81
N ASP A 217 -1.34 -5.69 -32.63
CA ASP A 217 -0.14 -6.34 -32.14
C ASP A 217 0.08 -7.73 -32.81
N LEU A 218 1.01 -8.53 -32.29
CA LEU A 218 1.25 -9.88 -32.84
C LEU A 218 0.22 -10.94 -32.41
N GLY A 219 -0.55 -10.73 -31.34
CA GLY A 219 -1.67 -11.58 -30.92
C GLY A 219 -2.95 -11.33 -31.70
N ASP A 220 -3.11 -10.15 -32.30
CA ASP A 220 -4.20 -9.79 -33.19
C ASP A 220 -4.21 -10.47 -34.58
N ALA A 221 -3.32 -11.45 -34.82
CA ALA A 221 -3.29 -12.22 -36.06
C ALA A 221 -4.51 -13.18 -36.20
N SER A 222 -4.58 -13.98 -37.27
CA SER A 222 -5.77 -14.65 -37.88
C SER A 222 -6.94 -15.27 -37.04
N SER A 223 -6.92 -15.30 -35.71
CA SER A 223 -8.07 -15.60 -34.82
C SER A 223 -8.37 -14.52 -33.77
N GLY A 224 -7.52 -13.50 -33.58
CA GLY A 224 -7.55 -12.53 -32.47
C GLY A 224 -7.12 -13.15 -31.12
N ASP A 225 -7.00 -12.32 -30.08
CA ASP A 225 -6.87 -12.75 -28.67
C ASP A 225 -7.86 -12.04 -27.72
N ASN A 226 -8.93 -11.50 -28.30
CA ASN A 226 -10.01 -10.79 -27.62
C ASN A 226 -11.05 -11.65 -26.89
N ALA A 227 -10.78 -12.95 -26.73
CA ALA A 227 -11.62 -13.88 -25.97
C ALA A 227 -10.82 -15.09 -25.46
N PRO A 228 -11.28 -15.75 -24.38
CA PRO A 228 -10.61 -16.96 -23.86
C PRO A 228 -10.44 -18.06 -24.89
N ALA A 229 -11.39 -18.19 -25.83
CA ALA A 229 -11.36 -19.20 -26.89
C ALA A 229 -10.26 -18.96 -27.93
N ASP A 230 -9.81 -17.71 -28.05
CA ASP A 230 -8.84 -17.25 -29.04
C ASP A 230 -7.44 -17.01 -28.43
N ALA A 231 -7.32 -17.15 -27.10
CA ALA A 231 -6.11 -16.88 -26.32
C ALA A 231 -4.85 -17.66 -26.79
N PRO A 232 -3.80 -17.02 -27.34
CA PRO A 232 -2.55 -17.68 -27.70
C PRO A 232 -1.77 -18.18 -26.47
N THR A 233 -0.93 -19.20 -26.70
CA THR A 233 -0.05 -19.73 -25.66
C THR A 233 1.14 -18.81 -25.43
N LEU A 234 1.34 -18.34 -24.19
CA LEU A 234 2.50 -17.56 -23.77
C LEU A 234 3.55 -18.47 -23.09
N PRO A 235 4.84 -18.38 -23.45
CA PRO A 235 5.89 -19.15 -22.76
C PRO A 235 6.11 -18.63 -21.33
N THR A 236 6.35 -19.54 -20.40
CA THR A 236 6.54 -19.23 -18.97
C THR A 236 8.01 -18.98 -18.61
N ASN A 237 8.80 -18.45 -19.54
CA ASN A 237 10.26 -18.29 -19.41
C ASN A 237 10.68 -16.84 -19.08
N GLY A 238 9.72 -15.97 -18.75
CA GLY A 238 9.95 -14.56 -18.45
C GLY A 238 10.32 -13.71 -19.66
N THR A 239 10.15 -14.19 -20.89
CA THR A 239 10.39 -13.36 -22.08
C THR A 239 9.22 -12.39 -22.25
N PRO A 240 9.44 -11.06 -22.19
CA PRO A 240 8.39 -10.09 -22.42
C PRO A 240 7.85 -10.19 -23.85
N GLN A 241 6.53 -10.11 -24.01
CA GLN A 241 5.86 -10.01 -25.30
C GLN A 241 5.24 -8.63 -25.43
N PRO A 242 5.60 -7.85 -26.46
CA PRO A 242 4.97 -6.55 -26.69
C PRO A 242 3.52 -6.74 -27.14
N ARG A 243 2.65 -5.96 -26.53
CA ARG A 243 1.19 -5.93 -26.63
C ARG A 243 0.70 -4.49 -26.76
N ASN A 244 -0.55 -4.28 -27.18
CA ASN A 244 -1.18 -2.96 -27.11
C ASN A 244 -2.70 -3.10 -26.97
N PHE A 245 -3.39 -2.01 -26.61
CA PHE A 245 -4.85 -1.97 -26.64
C PHE A 245 -5.35 -1.29 -27.92
N CYS A 246 -5.26 -2.01 -29.04
CA CYS A 246 -5.75 -1.65 -30.37
C CYS A 246 -7.12 -2.29 -30.71
N ALA A 247 -8.21 -1.72 -30.17
CA ALA A 247 -9.55 -2.29 -30.32
C ALA A 247 -9.97 -2.54 -31.79
N ASP A 248 -10.67 -3.66 -32.04
CA ASP A 248 -11.28 -3.97 -33.34
C ASP A 248 -12.17 -2.79 -33.80
N PRO A 249 -11.86 -2.14 -34.93
CA PRO A 249 -12.62 -0.99 -35.42
C PRO A 249 -14.09 -1.31 -35.73
N GLN A 250 -14.48 -2.59 -35.76
CA GLN A 250 -15.86 -3.03 -36.02
C GLN A 250 -16.69 -3.31 -34.75
N ASN A 251 -16.10 -3.26 -33.53
CA ASN A 251 -16.83 -3.52 -32.28
C ASN A 251 -16.38 -2.64 -31.10
N VAL A 252 -16.63 -1.33 -31.22
CA VAL A 252 -16.35 -0.26 -30.23
C VAL A 252 -16.98 -0.42 -28.84
N GLY A 253 -17.72 -1.49 -28.56
CA GLY A 253 -18.43 -1.71 -27.29
C GLY A 253 -17.72 -2.61 -26.27
N LEU A 254 -16.55 -3.16 -26.59
CA LEU A 254 -15.87 -4.16 -25.73
C LEU A 254 -14.44 -3.83 -25.30
N GLY A 255 -13.88 -2.71 -25.77
CA GLY A 255 -12.43 -2.43 -25.62
C GLY A 255 -11.57 -3.45 -26.36
N ASP A 256 -10.25 -3.26 -26.34
CA ASP A 256 -9.31 -4.33 -26.67
C ASP A 256 -9.00 -5.12 -25.40
N GLN A 257 -8.91 -6.44 -25.51
CA GLN A 257 -8.60 -7.35 -24.40
C GLN A 257 -7.60 -8.39 -24.86
N ASP A 258 -6.50 -8.52 -24.14
CA ASP A 258 -5.48 -9.51 -24.46
C ASP A 258 -5.68 -10.74 -23.59
N TRP A 259 -6.26 -11.80 -24.16
CA TRP A 259 -6.28 -13.10 -23.51
C TRP A 259 -5.06 -13.92 -23.90
N VAL A 260 -4.34 -14.49 -22.94
CA VAL A 260 -3.30 -15.49 -23.19
C VAL A 260 -3.55 -16.72 -22.34
N ARG A 261 -2.94 -17.84 -22.71
CA ARG A 261 -2.97 -19.07 -21.90
C ARG A 261 -1.59 -19.64 -21.68
N PHE A 262 -1.40 -20.38 -20.61
CA PHE A 262 -0.13 -21.04 -20.31
C PHE A 262 -0.37 -22.36 -19.57
N ASP A 263 0.55 -23.32 -19.76
CA ASP A 263 0.52 -24.58 -19.03
C ASP A 263 1.14 -24.38 -17.64
N ALA A 264 0.34 -24.65 -16.61
CA ALA A 264 0.78 -24.58 -15.22
C ALA A 264 0.85 -25.99 -14.60
N VAL A 265 1.87 -26.23 -13.77
CA VAL A 265 2.05 -27.49 -13.02
C VAL A 265 1.70 -27.25 -11.56
N ALA A 266 0.88 -28.12 -10.96
CA ALA A 266 0.53 -28.04 -9.54
C ALA A 266 1.78 -27.88 -8.67
N GLY A 267 1.78 -26.84 -7.83
CA GLY A 267 2.88 -26.48 -6.93
C GLY A 267 4.05 -25.72 -7.58
N GLY A 268 4.04 -25.45 -8.90
CA GLY A 268 4.98 -24.51 -9.53
C GLY A 268 4.61 -23.07 -9.20
N ASN A 269 5.57 -22.14 -9.21
CA ASN A 269 5.29 -20.73 -9.01
C ASN A 269 5.37 -19.97 -10.35
N TYR A 270 4.43 -19.07 -10.58
CA TYR A 270 4.29 -18.29 -11.81
C TYR A 270 4.11 -16.81 -11.46
N GLN A 271 5.04 -15.97 -11.89
CA GLN A 271 4.92 -14.51 -11.83
C GLN A 271 4.44 -14.03 -13.19
N ILE A 272 3.25 -13.42 -13.21
CA ILE A 272 2.58 -12.89 -14.38
C ILE A 272 2.61 -11.38 -14.23
N GLY A 273 3.23 -10.65 -15.15
CA GLY A 273 3.40 -9.21 -14.99
C GLY A 273 3.30 -8.46 -16.31
N THR A 274 2.81 -7.23 -16.23
CA THR A 274 2.93 -6.23 -17.29
C THR A 274 4.08 -5.27 -16.98
N GLY A 275 4.72 -4.74 -18.01
CA GLY A 275 5.73 -3.68 -17.89
C GLY A 275 5.87 -2.89 -19.19
N GLY A 276 6.83 -1.97 -19.29
CA GLY A 276 7.10 -1.25 -20.54
C GLY A 276 5.91 -0.43 -21.04
N LEU A 277 5.17 0.18 -20.11
CA LEU A 277 3.90 0.84 -20.40
C LEU A 277 4.07 2.10 -21.25
N GLY A 278 3.28 2.20 -22.32
CA GLY A 278 3.03 3.43 -23.05
C GLY A 278 2.34 4.48 -22.18
N ALA A 279 2.41 5.75 -22.58
CA ALA A 279 1.95 6.89 -21.78
C ALA A 279 0.46 6.81 -21.38
N ASN A 280 -0.34 6.12 -22.20
CA ASN A 280 -1.78 5.96 -22.02
C ASN A 280 -2.15 4.54 -21.55
N THR A 281 -1.19 3.68 -21.19
CA THR A 281 -1.45 2.33 -20.70
C THR A 281 -1.63 2.29 -19.18
N ASP A 282 -2.63 1.54 -18.72
CA ASP A 282 -3.00 1.28 -17.33
C ASP A 282 -3.63 -0.13 -17.21
N PRO A 283 -2.81 -1.20 -17.31
CA PRO A 283 -3.30 -2.57 -17.45
C PRO A 283 -3.91 -3.13 -16.16
N VAL A 284 -5.01 -3.86 -16.30
CA VAL A 284 -5.63 -4.69 -15.27
C VAL A 284 -5.42 -6.16 -15.65
N LEU A 285 -4.67 -6.89 -14.83
CA LEU A 285 -4.47 -8.34 -14.98
C LEU A 285 -5.55 -9.12 -14.25
N LYS A 286 -6.10 -10.14 -14.91
CA LYS A 286 -7.01 -11.14 -14.34
C LYS A 286 -6.53 -12.54 -14.70
N LEU A 287 -6.47 -13.42 -13.70
CA LEU A 287 -6.09 -14.83 -13.86
C LEU A 287 -7.32 -15.72 -13.70
N TYR A 288 -7.53 -16.66 -14.62
CA TYR A 288 -8.65 -17.60 -14.63
C TYR A 288 -8.19 -19.06 -14.57
N ALA A 289 -9.03 -19.90 -13.97
CA ALA A 289 -8.84 -21.34 -13.84
C ALA A 289 -8.91 -22.09 -15.19
N PRO A 290 -8.63 -23.40 -15.23
CA PRO A 290 -8.63 -24.17 -16.48
C PRO A 290 -9.97 -24.32 -17.19
N ASP A 291 -11.06 -23.86 -16.58
CA ASP A 291 -12.37 -23.78 -17.24
C ASP A 291 -12.53 -22.51 -18.09
N GLY A 292 -11.57 -21.57 -18.03
CA GLY A 292 -11.58 -20.30 -18.75
C GLY A 292 -12.66 -19.31 -18.29
N VAL A 293 -13.29 -19.55 -17.13
CA VAL A 293 -14.42 -18.75 -16.61
C VAL A 293 -14.25 -18.39 -15.14
N THR A 294 -13.69 -19.28 -14.31
CA THR A 294 -13.52 -19.03 -12.87
C THR A 294 -12.34 -18.11 -12.62
N LEU A 295 -12.58 -16.89 -12.15
CA LEU A 295 -11.55 -15.92 -11.76
C LEU A 295 -10.83 -16.39 -10.49
N LEU A 296 -9.49 -16.40 -10.52
CA LEU A 296 -8.61 -16.84 -9.43
C LEU A 296 -7.85 -15.68 -8.76
N GLY A 297 -7.67 -14.57 -9.47
CA GLY A 297 -6.99 -13.38 -8.95
C GLY A 297 -7.05 -12.24 -9.95
N SER A 298 -6.94 -11.01 -9.45
CA SER A 298 -6.89 -9.79 -10.24
C SER A 298 -5.90 -8.83 -9.60
N ASN A 299 -5.17 -8.06 -10.40
CA ASN A 299 -4.35 -6.95 -9.93
C ASN A 299 -4.27 -5.86 -11.01
N ASP A 300 -4.43 -4.61 -10.63
CA ASP A 300 -4.33 -3.43 -11.50
C ASP A 300 -3.05 -2.61 -11.25
N ASP A 301 -2.57 -2.48 -10.01
CA ASP A 301 -1.36 -1.72 -9.67
C ASP A 301 -0.38 -2.51 -8.77
N VAL A 302 0.93 -2.42 -9.03
CA VAL A 302 2.01 -2.90 -8.17
C VAL A 302 3.01 -1.78 -7.86
N GLY A 303 3.23 -1.50 -6.58
CA GLY A 303 4.11 -0.41 -6.14
C GLY A 303 3.52 0.99 -6.44
N PRO A 304 4.35 2.03 -6.65
CA PRO A 304 3.89 3.38 -6.99
C PRO A 304 3.61 3.60 -8.49
N GLY A 305 3.82 2.58 -9.33
CA GLY A 305 3.60 2.61 -10.79
C GLY A 305 2.23 2.08 -11.20
N ARG A 306 1.99 1.97 -12.52
CA ARG A 306 0.77 1.40 -13.14
C ARG A 306 0.97 -0.04 -13.65
N ASP A 307 2.06 -0.68 -13.26
CA ASP A 307 2.33 -2.05 -13.67
C ASP A 307 1.39 -2.99 -12.89
N ALA A 308 0.77 -3.98 -13.55
CA ALA A 308 0.02 -5.03 -12.89
C ALA A 308 0.87 -6.29 -12.71
N GLN A 309 0.71 -6.98 -11.58
CA GLN A 309 1.40 -8.27 -11.34
C GLN A 309 0.56 -9.27 -10.54
N ILE A 310 0.51 -10.52 -10.96
CA ILE A 310 -0.06 -11.65 -10.21
C ILE A 310 1.02 -12.71 -9.98
N VAL A 311 1.22 -13.13 -8.73
CA VAL A 311 2.01 -14.31 -8.38
C VAL A 311 1.05 -15.47 -8.12
N PHE A 312 1.27 -16.61 -8.77
CA PHE A 312 0.31 -17.70 -8.81
C PHE A 312 0.98 -19.06 -8.60
N THR A 313 0.43 -19.83 -7.65
CA THR A 313 0.78 -21.24 -7.42
C THR A 313 -0.44 -22.12 -7.65
N PRO A 314 -0.57 -22.82 -8.81
CA PRO A 314 -1.69 -23.71 -9.06
C PRO A 314 -1.71 -24.90 -8.09
N THR A 315 -2.90 -25.29 -7.63
CA THR A 315 -3.13 -26.53 -6.86
C THR A 315 -3.39 -27.75 -7.75
N VAL A 316 -3.65 -27.52 -9.04
CA VAL A 316 -3.93 -28.55 -10.05
C VAL A 316 -3.14 -28.21 -11.33
N SER A 317 -2.44 -29.19 -11.91
CA SER A 317 -1.78 -28.99 -13.19
C SER A 317 -2.82 -28.86 -14.30
N GLY A 318 -2.68 -27.86 -15.17
CA GLY A 318 -3.64 -27.59 -16.24
C GLY A 318 -3.25 -26.36 -17.05
N GLU A 319 -4.02 -26.08 -18.09
CA GLU A 319 -3.92 -24.85 -18.86
C GLU A 319 -4.69 -23.74 -18.12
N TYR A 320 -4.05 -22.60 -17.87
CA TYR A 320 -4.67 -21.44 -17.21
C TYR A 320 -4.75 -20.26 -18.18
N TYR A 321 -5.67 -19.33 -17.93
CA TYR A 321 -5.93 -18.18 -18.81
C TYR A 321 -5.64 -16.88 -18.08
N VAL A 322 -4.99 -15.93 -18.76
CA VAL A 322 -4.75 -14.57 -18.28
C VAL A 322 -5.47 -13.62 -19.21
N GLN A 323 -6.18 -12.66 -18.65
CA GLN A 323 -6.80 -11.56 -19.37
C GLN A 323 -6.10 -10.28 -18.94
N VAL A 324 -5.70 -9.46 -19.91
CA VAL A 324 -5.28 -8.09 -19.68
C VAL A 324 -6.33 -7.17 -20.28
N THR A 325 -6.78 -6.20 -19.52
CA THR A 325 -7.69 -5.14 -19.99
C THR A 325 -7.16 -3.79 -19.59
N GLN A 326 -7.54 -2.74 -20.29
CA GLN A 326 -7.28 -1.38 -19.84
C GLN A 326 -8.19 -1.00 -18.65
N TYR A 327 -7.65 -0.36 -17.61
CA TYR A 327 -8.42 0.14 -16.45
C TYR A 327 -9.54 1.07 -16.91
N ASN A 328 -9.20 2.06 -17.77
CA ASN A 328 -10.18 2.85 -18.49
C ASN A 328 -10.41 2.28 -19.89
N THR A 329 -11.48 1.51 -20.04
CA THR A 329 -11.88 0.87 -21.31
C THR A 329 -12.15 1.82 -22.48
N ASN A 330 -12.22 3.14 -22.24
CA ASN A 330 -12.33 4.15 -23.30
C ASN A 330 -10.97 4.59 -23.88
N VAL A 331 -9.85 4.14 -23.29
CA VAL A 331 -8.49 4.44 -23.77
C VAL A 331 -8.01 3.29 -24.64
N ASN A 332 -7.93 3.53 -25.95
CA ASN A 332 -7.44 2.60 -26.96
C ASN A 332 -6.66 3.33 -28.06
N GLY A 333 -5.83 2.60 -28.81
CA GLY A 333 -5.09 3.14 -29.95
C GLY A 333 -3.59 3.39 -29.64
N PRO A 334 -2.95 4.40 -30.27
CA PRO A 334 -1.51 4.66 -30.08
C PRO A 334 -1.14 4.93 -28.61
N GLU A 335 0.11 4.59 -28.23
CA GLU A 335 0.66 4.78 -26.86
C GLU A 335 -0.05 3.97 -25.76
N THR A 336 -0.80 2.94 -26.15
CA THR A 336 -1.38 1.93 -25.25
C THR A 336 -0.54 0.64 -25.23
N ASP A 337 0.72 0.72 -25.67
CA ASP A 337 1.65 -0.40 -25.67
C ASP A 337 2.01 -0.84 -24.25
N TYR A 338 2.27 -2.14 -24.11
CA TYR A 338 2.80 -2.73 -22.89
C TYR A 338 3.52 -4.04 -23.21
N GLU A 339 4.26 -4.58 -22.26
CA GLU A 339 4.91 -5.88 -22.36
C GLU A 339 4.27 -6.85 -21.36
N LEU A 340 3.78 -7.99 -21.83
CA LEU A 340 3.26 -9.08 -20.98
C LEU A 340 4.32 -10.18 -20.83
N SER A 341 4.56 -10.62 -19.60
CA SER A 341 5.48 -11.73 -19.33
C SER A 341 4.90 -12.71 -18.31
N ILE A 342 5.22 -13.99 -18.49
CA ILE A 342 4.98 -15.04 -17.48
C ILE A 342 6.32 -15.70 -17.21
N GLN A 343 6.77 -15.64 -15.96
CA GLN A 343 7.98 -16.29 -15.50
C GLN A 343 7.62 -17.41 -14.55
N SER A 344 8.07 -18.62 -14.85
CA SER A 344 7.87 -19.75 -13.96
C SER A 344 9.17 -20.19 -13.30
N THR A 345 9.05 -20.48 -12.01
CA THR A 345 10.05 -21.21 -11.22
C THR A 345 9.43 -22.56 -10.86
N VAL A 346 9.43 -23.50 -11.83
CA VAL A 346 9.00 -24.89 -11.56
C VAL A 346 10.20 -25.69 -11.04
N PRO A 347 10.07 -26.40 -9.92
CA PRO A 347 11.05 -27.43 -9.54
C PRO A 347 11.13 -28.51 -10.63
N PRO A 348 12.32 -29.08 -10.94
CA PRO A 348 12.42 -30.15 -11.94
C PRO A 348 11.61 -31.39 -11.52
N THR A 349 10.80 -31.93 -12.43
CA THR A 349 10.02 -33.15 -12.20
C THR A 349 10.96 -34.35 -11.92
N PRO A 350 10.75 -35.14 -10.86
CA PRO A 350 11.61 -36.27 -10.53
C PRO A 350 11.47 -37.40 -11.57
N THR A 351 12.61 -37.89 -12.06
CA THR A 351 12.70 -39.08 -12.91
C THR A 351 12.51 -40.34 -12.03
N PRO A 352 11.61 -41.29 -12.36
CA PRO A 352 11.44 -42.48 -11.55
C PRO A 352 12.67 -43.38 -11.69
N THR A 353 13.44 -43.54 -10.61
CA THR A 353 14.55 -44.49 -10.54
C THR A 353 14.32 -45.50 -9.43
N ASN A 354 14.60 -46.76 -9.76
CA ASN A 354 14.24 -47.94 -8.98
C ASN A 354 14.89 -48.01 -7.58
N THR A 355 14.06 -48.50 -6.66
CA THR A 355 14.32 -48.90 -5.28
C THR A 355 15.63 -49.68 -5.05
N PRO A 356 16.40 -49.33 -4.01
CA PRO A 356 17.20 -50.29 -3.26
C PRO A 356 16.55 -50.62 -1.91
N THR A 357 16.61 -51.92 -1.63
CA THR A 357 16.18 -52.70 -0.47
C THR A 357 16.59 -52.09 0.90
N PRO A 358 15.69 -52.11 1.91
CA PRO A 358 16.01 -51.62 3.25
C PRO A 358 16.97 -52.56 4.00
N THR A 359 17.95 -51.97 4.68
CA THR A 359 18.73 -52.63 5.73
C THR A 359 18.06 -52.31 7.07
N PRO A 360 17.82 -53.29 7.96
CA PRO A 360 17.07 -53.07 9.19
C PRO A 360 17.88 -52.29 10.24
N THR A 361 17.37 -51.12 10.62
CA THR A 361 17.78 -50.33 11.80
C THR A 361 16.95 -50.77 13.02
N PRO A 362 17.53 -50.79 14.24
CA PRO A 362 16.91 -51.33 15.45
C PRO A 362 15.53 -50.74 15.76
N THR A 363 14.63 -51.61 16.21
CA THR A 363 13.26 -51.33 16.60
C THR A 363 13.21 -50.33 17.76
N SER A 364 12.63 -49.16 17.52
CA SER A 364 12.21 -48.21 18.54
C SER A 364 11.04 -48.78 19.35
N THR A 365 11.03 -48.50 20.65
CA THR A 365 9.86 -48.74 21.50
C THR A 365 8.69 -47.90 20.96
N PRO A 366 7.49 -48.47 20.76
CA PRO A 366 6.35 -47.70 20.26
C PRO A 366 6.00 -46.58 21.25
N LEU A 367 5.82 -45.36 20.74
CA LEU A 367 5.32 -44.22 21.51
C LEU A 367 3.96 -44.58 22.11
N PRO A 368 3.64 -44.15 23.35
CA PRO A 368 2.26 -44.20 23.82
C PRO A 368 1.34 -43.44 22.85
N PRO A 369 0.13 -43.95 22.55
CA PRO A 369 -0.81 -43.23 21.71
C PRO A 369 -1.22 -41.90 22.38
N VAL A 370 -1.12 -40.81 21.63
CA VAL A 370 -1.50 -39.45 22.08
C VAL A 370 -3.01 -39.28 21.91
N ASP A 371 -3.73 -39.00 23.00
CA ASP A 371 -5.14 -38.58 22.95
C ASP A 371 -5.22 -37.09 22.67
N GLN A 372 -5.45 -36.73 21.41
CA GLN A 372 -5.47 -35.33 20.94
C GLN A 372 -6.53 -34.47 21.64
N SER A 373 -7.58 -35.08 22.20
CA SER A 373 -8.69 -34.34 22.83
C SER A 373 -8.31 -33.66 24.15
N THR A 374 -7.18 -34.04 24.76
CA THR A 374 -6.69 -33.54 26.05
C THR A 374 -5.34 -32.82 25.96
N VAL A 375 -4.77 -32.66 24.76
CA VAL A 375 -3.44 -32.08 24.59
C VAL A 375 -3.52 -30.56 24.55
N LYS A 376 -2.72 -29.89 25.39
CA LYS A 376 -2.50 -28.43 25.34
C LYS A 376 -1.25 -28.05 24.57
N THR A 377 -0.21 -28.90 24.61
CA THR A 377 1.06 -28.65 23.92
C THR A 377 1.39 -29.75 22.93
N LEU A 378 1.54 -29.41 21.65
CA LEU A 378 2.15 -30.30 20.66
C LEU A 378 3.68 -30.14 20.70
N ILE A 379 4.41 -31.21 21.01
CA ILE A 379 5.88 -31.22 21.09
C ILE A 379 6.42 -32.01 19.90
N LEU A 380 7.17 -31.35 19.01
CA LEU A 380 7.67 -31.93 17.76
C LEU A 380 9.19 -32.06 17.81
N THR A 381 9.71 -33.22 17.40
CA THR A 381 11.15 -33.42 17.23
C THR A 381 11.43 -34.41 16.12
N ASN A 382 12.63 -34.35 15.54
CA ASN A 382 13.17 -35.40 14.69
C ASN A 382 14.22 -36.20 15.47
N ARG A 383 13.81 -37.35 16.03
CA ARG A 383 14.72 -38.16 16.86
C ARG A 383 15.89 -38.69 16.02
N GLN A 384 15.67 -39.06 14.75
CA GLN A 384 16.73 -39.56 13.89
C GLN A 384 17.82 -38.51 13.63
N GLN A 385 17.44 -37.23 13.45
CA GLN A 385 18.41 -36.15 13.34
C GLN A 385 19.18 -35.93 14.65
N LEU A 386 18.50 -35.90 15.79
CA LEU A 386 19.17 -35.82 17.10
C LEU A 386 20.17 -36.96 17.29
N GLU A 387 19.80 -38.20 16.94
CA GLU A 387 20.69 -39.36 17.00
C GLU A 387 21.87 -39.25 16.03
N SER A 388 21.66 -38.68 14.84
CA SER A 388 22.70 -38.48 13.84
C SER A 388 23.73 -37.43 14.27
N ILE A 389 23.27 -36.35 14.91
CA ILE A 389 24.12 -35.21 15.31
C ILE A 389 24.82 -35.49 16.64
N TYR A 390 24.08 -35.94 17.66
CA TYR A 390 24.58 -36.06 19.04
C TYR A 390 24.75 -37.52 19.51
N GLY A 391 24.20 -38.48 18.79
CA GLY A 391 24.28 -39.90 19.13
C GLY A 391 23.06 -40.42 19.90
N ALA A 392 22.92 -41.76 19.88
CA ALA A 392 21.73 -42.45 20.40
C ALA A 392 21.47 -42.28 21.90
N VAL A 393 22.53 -42.08 22.70
CA VAL A 393 22.41 -41.91 24.15
C VAL A 393 21.76 -40.58 24.46
N ASP A 394 22.29 -39.49 23.90
CA ASP A 394 21.84 -38.15 24.21
C ASP A 394 20.45 -37.87 23.61
N ALA A 395 20.17 -38.37 22.40
CA ALA A 395 18.82 -38.35 21.85
C ALA A 395 17.82 -39.10 22.75
N SER A 396 18.23 -40.22 23.37
CA SER A 396 17.36 -40.93 24.30
C SER A 396 17.14 -40.17 25.62
N LEU A 397 18.11 -39.39 26.08
CA LEU A 397 17.97 -38.49 27.23
C LEU A 397 16.98 -37.37 26.93
N VAL A 398 17.11 -36.72 25.77
CA VAL A 398 16.15 -35.71 25.29
C VAL A 398 14.75 -36.30 25.24
N MET A 399 14.56 -37.46 24.59
CA MET A 399 13.25 -38.10 24.51
C MET A 399 12.65 -38.41 25.89
N ALA A 400 13.44 -38.94 26.83
CA ALA A 400 12.97 -39.20 28.19
C ALA A 400 12.51 -37.91 28.88
N LYS A 401 13.24 -36.81 28.66
CA LYS A 401 12.95 -35.50 29.22
C LYS A 401 11.70 -34.86 28.62
N LEU A 402 11.46 -35.03 27.31
CA LEU A 402 10.24 -34.58 26.65
C LEU A 402 9.00 -35.31 27.18
N PHE A 403 9.09 -36.59 27.53
CA PHE A 403 7.97 -37.29 28.16
C PHE A 403 7.71 -36.80 29.59
N GLU A 404 8.76 -36.50 30.36
CA GLU A 404 8.61 -35.87 31.68
C GLU A 404 7.92 -34.50 31.56
N LEU A 405 8.36 -33.68 30.59
CA LEU A 405 7.73 -32.39 30.29
C LEU A 405 6.26 -32.56 29.90
N ALA A 406 5.95 -33.51 29.02
CA ALA A 406 4.59 -33.76 28.54
C ALA A 406 3.61 -34.16 29.65
N GLU A 407 4.09 -34.78 30.73
CA GLU A 407 3.28 -35.16 31.90
C GLU A 407 2.97 -33.98 32.84
N HIS A 408 3.65 -32.84 32.68
CA HIS A 408 3.46 -31.67 33.54
C HIS A 408 2.08 -31.02 33.32
N GLU A 409 1.41 -30.60 34.40
CA GLU A 409 0.02 -30.10 34.37
C GLU A 409 -0.18 -28.81 33.56
N ARG A 410 0.88 -28.01 33.40
CA ARG A 410 0.88 -26.80 32.54
C ARG A 410 1.17 -27.10 31.07
N VAL A 411 1.67 -28.30 30.77
CA VAL A 411 2.07 -28.70 29.41
C VAL A 411 1.02 -29.61 28.80
N GLU A 412 0.58 -30.64 29.53
CA GLU A 412 -0.37 -31.65 29.03
C GLU A 412 -0.05 -32.05 27.58
N GLY A 413 1.18 -32.52 27.39
CA GLY A 413 1.85 -32.55 26.10
C GLY A 413 1.60 -33.81 25.27
N GLY A 414 1.55 -33.64 23.96
CA GLY A 414 1.62 -34.72 22.98
C GLY A 414 2.97 -34.69 22.24
N VAL A 415 3.83 -35.68 22.49
CA VAL A 415 5.12 -35.79 21.77
C VAL A 415 4.91 -36.48 20.42
N VAL A 416 5.35 -35.84 19.34
CA VAL A 416 5.27 -36.34 17.96
C VAL A 416 6.67 -36.38 17.35
N LEU A 417 7.01 -37.54 16.80
CA LEU A 417 8.24 -37.76 16.06
C LEU A 417 7.97 -37.51 14.57
N VAL A 418 8.48 -36.40 14.04
CA VAL A 418 8.14 -35.95 12.68
C VAL A 418 8.58 -36.96 11.62
N GLU A 419 9.65 -37.72 11.87
CA GLU A 419 10.13 -38.75 10.94
C GLU A 419 9.22 -39.99 10.85
N GLN A 420 8.19 -40.10 11.70
CA GLN A 420 7.17 -41.14 11.56
C GLN A 420 6.10 -40.79 10.54
N ASP A 421 5.94 -39.51 10.21
CA ASP A 421 5.11 -39.10 9.08
C ASP A 421 5.82 -39.43 7.77
N THR A 422 5.07 -40.00 6.81
CA THR A 422 5.67 -40.50 5.56
C THR A 422 6.14 -39.36 4.65
N ALA A 423 5.41 -38.24 4.62
CA ALA A 423 5.77 -37.09 3.80
C ALA A 423 6.97 -36.34 4.41
N ALA A 424 6.97 -36.14 5.73
CA ALA A 424 8.11 -35.55 6.42
C ALA A 424 9.36 -36.41 6.27
N SER A 425 9.28 -37.73 6.49
CA SER A 425 10.41 -38.64 6.32
C SER A 425 11.03 -38.58 4.91
N ALA A 426 10.19 -38.50 3.87
CA ALA A 426 10.66 -38.33 2.49
C ALA A 426 11.34 -36.97 2.27
N ALA A 427 10.72 -35.87 2.75
CA ALA A 427 11.29 -34.54 2.64
C ALA A 427 12.67 -34.43 3.34
N TYR A 428 12.82 -35.04 4.52
CA TYR A 428 14.11 -35.11 5.20
C TYR A 428 15.15 -35.88 4.40
N ALA A 429 14.78 -37.02 3.77
CA ALA A 429 15.72 -37.78 2.96
C ALA A 429 16.24 -36.96 1.77
N ASP A 430 15.36 -36.20 1.11
CA ASP A 430 15.72 -35.32 0.00
C ASP A 430 16.59 -34.15 0.47
N TRP A 431 16.21 -33.50 1.57
CA TRP A 431 16.98 -32.39 2.14
C TRP A 431 18.40 -32.80 2.54
N LEU A 432 18.54 -33.91 3.26
CA LEU A 432 19.86 -34.44 3.63
C LEU A 432 20.70 -34.84 2.42
N ALA A 433 20.07 -35.34 1.35
CA ALA A 433 20.77 -35.65 0.11
C ALA A 433 21.28 -34.38 -0.59
N VAL A 434 20.48 -33.31 -0.61
CA VAL A 434 20.86 -31.99 -1.14
C VAL A 434 22.01 -31.39 -0.34
N LEU A 435 21.97 -31.49 1.01
CA LEU A 435 23.04 -30.99 1.87
C LEU A 435 24.34 -31.79 1.74
N ALA A 436 24.26 -33.09 1.45
CA ALA A 436 25.43 -33.93 1.23
C ALA A 436 26.09 -33.72 -0.15
N ASP A 437 25.39 -33.09 -1.10
CA ASP A 437 25.91 -32.78 -2.43
C ASP A 437 26.50 -31.36 -2.46
N ASN A 438 27.83 -31.28 -2.51
CA ASN A 438 28.57 -30.03 -2.63
C ASN A 438 28.29 -29.25 -3.93
N ALA A 439 27.61 -29.86 -4.92
CA ALA A 439 27.19 -29.19 -6.14
C ALA A 439 25.82 -28.49 -6.03
N SER A 440 25.06 -28.73 -4.95
CA SER A 440 23.75 -28.11 -4.74
C SER A 440 23.86 -26.60 -4.56
N THR A 441 22.99 -25.85 -5.24
CA THR A 441 22.87 -24.39 -5.06
C THR A 441 22.20 -24.05 -3.73
N ASN A 442 22.32 -22.79 -3.29
CA ASN A 442 21.60 -22.30 -2.11
C ASN A 442 20.08 -22.47 -2.29
N THR A 443 19.56 -22.18 -3.47
CA THR A 443 18.13 -22.34 -3.81
C THR A 443 17.66 -23.76 -3.57
N GLN A 444 18.43 -24.74 -4.05
CA GLN A 444 18.09 -26.16 -3.84
C GLN A 444 18.10 -26.53 -2.36
N LYS A 445 19.05 -26.02 -1.58
CA LYS A 445 19.13 -26.25 -0.13
C LYS A 445 17.93 -25.61 0.60
N ASN A 446 17.58 -24.38 0.21
CA ASN A 446 16.47 -23.61 0.79
C ASN A 446 15.12 -24.24 0.44
N ASP A 447 14.89 -24.61 -0.82
CA ASP A 447 13.69 -25.30 -1.28
C ASP A 447 13.49 -26.63 -0.55
N ALA A 448 14.57 -27.42 -0.40
CA ALA A 448 14.49 -28.70 0.29
C ALA A 448 14.22 -28.54 1.80
N ALA A 449 14.81 -27.53 2.46
CA ALA A 449 14.49 -27.19 3.84
C ALA A 449 13.03 -26.73 3.97
N ASN A 450 12.54 -25.91 3.03
CA ASN A 450 11.16 -25.45 2.99
C ASN A 450 10.16 -26.60 2.76
N ASN A 451 10.52 -27.63 1.99
CA ASN A 451 9.72 -28.84 1.85
C ASN A 451 9.59 -29.60 3.16
N VAL A 452 10.67 -29.66 3.96
CA VAL A 452 10.62 -30.22 5.33
C VAL A 452 9.71 -29.39 6.22
N ALA A 453 9.87 -28.06 6.22
CA ALA A 453 9.02 -27.16 7.00
C ALA A 453 7.53 -27.31 6.62
N SER A 454 7.20 -27.40 5.32
CA SER A 454 5.83 -27.64 4.85
C SER A 454 5.28 -29.00 5.30
N ALA A 455 6.09 -30.06 5.28
CA ALA A 455 5.66 -31.37 5.77
C ALA A 455 5.41 -31.36 7.28
N VAL A 456 6.26 -30.70 8.07
CA VAL A 456 6.06 -30.53 9.52
C VAL A 456 4.83 -29.67 9.83
N ARG A 457 4.60 -28.59 9.08
CA ARG A 457 3.37 -27.79 9.21
C ARG A 457 2.12 -28.62 8.96
N ASN A 458 2.12 -29.51 7.97
CA ASN A 458 0.97 -30.39 7.73
C ASN A 458 0.67 -31.33 8.91
N ILE A 459 1.71 -31.75 9.66
CA ILE A 459 1.52 -32.50 10.92
C ILE A 459 0.82 -31.62 11.95
N VAL A 460 1.26 -30.35 12.12
CA VAL A 460 0.64 -29.39 13.05
C VAL A 460 -0.82 -29.16 12.70
N LEU A 461 -1.12 -28.83 11.43
CA LEU A 461 -2.49 -28.56 10.96
C LEU A 461 -3.39 -29.80 11.08
N SER A 462 -2.87 -30.98 10.78
CA SER A 462 -3.63 -32.22 10.96
C SER A 462 -3.89 -32.53 12.43
N PHE A 463 -2.96 -32.20 13.32
CA PHE A 463 -3.10 -32.40 14.75
C PHE A 463 -4.11 -31.41 15.35
N SER A 464 -4.00 -30.12 15.01
CA SER A 464 -4.87 -29.05 15.53
C SER A 464 -6.33 -29.27 15.16
N ALA A 465 -6.63 -29.80 13.98
CA ALA A 465 -7.98 -30.14 13.53
C ALA A 465 -8.74 -31.11 14.48
N SER A 466 -8.02 -31.87 15.31
CA SER A 466 -8.58 -32.81 16.28
C SER A 466 -8.20 -32.51 17.73
N ALA A 467 -7.52 -31.39 18.00
CA ALA A 467 -7.00 -31.00 19.32
C ALA A 467 -7.64 -29.69 19.80
N PRO A 468 -8.87 -29.70 20.32
CA PRO A 468 -9.61 -28.49 20.70
C PRO A 468 -9.04 -27.74 21.91
N GLN A 469 -8.07 -28.32 22.62
CA GLN A 469 -7.39 -27.70 23.78
C GLN A 469 -5.98 -27.22 23.45
N LEU A 470 -5.51 -27.42 22.20
CA LEU A 470 -4.18 -27.03 21.77
C LEU A 470 -4.01 -25.51 21.95
N GLN A 471 -2.93 -25.13 22.61
CA GLN A 471 -2.55 -23.73 22.87
C GLN A 471 -1.12 -23.46 22.44
N TYR A 472 -0.25 -24.49 22.51
CA TYR A 472 1.18 -24.35 22.32
C TYR A 472 1.74 -25.36 21.32
N VAL A 473 2.75 -24.93 20.58
CA VAL A 473 3.63 -25.80 19.79
C VAL A 473 5.06 -25.62 20.28
N VAL A 474 5.77 -26.71 20.52
CA VAL A 474 7.18 -26.71 20.91
C VAL A 474 7.99 -27.47 19.89
N LEU A 475 8.93 -26.79 19.23
CA LEU A 475 9.91 -27.42 18.35
C LEU A 475 11.14 -27.80 19.17
N VAL A 476 11.63 -29.02 19.03
CA VAL A 476 12.79 -29.50 19.78
C VAL A 476 13.95 -29.82 18.84
N GLY A 477 15.00 -29.02 18.96
CA GLY A 477 16.19 -28.99 18.13
C GLY A 477 16.31 -27.68 17.33
N ASP A 478 17.54 -27.39 16.90
CA ASP A 478 17.88 -26.24 16.05
C ASP A 478 17.43 -26.43 14.58
N ASP A 479 17.87 -25.52 13.69
CA ASP A 479 17.58 -25.58 12.24
C ASP A 479 18.03 -26.91 11.59
N ARG A 480 19.04 -27.61 12.13
CA ARG A 480 19.52 -28.91 11.60
C ARG A 480 18.56 -30.05 11.93
N VAL A 481 17.78 -29.92 13.01
CA VAL A 481 16.81 -30.94 13.45
C VAL A 481 15.43 -30.66 12.87
N ILE A 482 14.90 -29.44 13.05
CA ILE A 482 13.66 -28.95 12.42
C ILE A 482 13.97 -27.59 11.80
N PRO A 483 14.07 -27.49 10.47
CA PRO A 483 14.45 -26.24 9.82
C PRO A 483 13.40 -25.15 10.02
N PHE A 484 13.84 -23.91 10.18
CA PHE A 484 12.97 -22.75 10.07
C PHE A 484 12.33 -22.70 8.68
N ARG A 485 11.14 -22.10 8.57
CA ARG A 485 10.63 -21.69 7.26
C ARG A 485 11.50 -20.54 6.75
N ARG A 486 11.98 -20.67 5.52
CA ARG A 486 12.74 -19.64 4.80
C ARG A 486 11.80 -18.88 3.88
N ILE A 487 11.74 -17.57 4.04
CA ILE A 487 10.84 -16.70 3.28
C ILE A 487 11.68 -15.61 2.65
N VAL A 488 11.54 -15.42 1.34
CA VAL A 488 12.17 -14.29 0.64
C VAL A 488 11.68 -13.00 1.28
N GLU A 489 12.60 -12.17 1.73
CA GLU A 489 12.26 -10.87 2.28
C GLU A 489 11.72 -9.93 1.19
N GLY A 490 10.93 -8.95 1.59
CA GLY A 490 10.48 -7.92 0.66
C GLY A 490 11.64 -7.06 0.15
N GLU A 491 11.38 -6.21 -0.83
CA GLU A 491 12.36 -5.22 -1.29
C GLU A 491 12.63 -4.18 -0.18
N LEU A 492 13.77 -4.32 0.50
CA LEU A 492 14.25 -3.46 1.60
C LEU A 492 15.59 -2.81 1.24
N SER A 493 15.98 -1.76 1.99
CA SER A 493 17.23 -1.03 1.81
C SER A 493 18.48 -1.89 1.99
N ASP A 494 18.51 -2.71 3.05
CA ASP A 494 19.56 -3.69 3.33
C ASP A 494 18.95 -5.08 3.35
N ARG A 495 19.68 -6.06 2.82
CA ARG A 495 19.18 -7.42 2.62
C ARG A 495 20.02 -8.47 3.35
N GLU A 496 19.40 -9.59 3.70
CA GLU A 496 20.01 -10.69 4.46
C GLU A 496 21.29 -11.24 3.79
N GLU A 497 21.47 -11.10 2.47
CA GLU A 497 22.69 -11.53 1.79
C GLU A 497 23.95 -10.81 2.27
N GLU A 498 23.79 -9.60 2.80
CA GLU A 498 24.88 -8.78 3.32
C GLU A 498 25.42 -9.33 4.65
N TYR A 499 24.58 -10.03 5.42
CA TYR A 499 24.96 -10.69 6.67
C TYR A 499 25.44 -12.13 6.49
N ALA A 500 25.18 -12.75 5.33
CA ALA A 500 25.60 -14.12 5.03
C ALA A 500 27.11 -14.41 5.22
N PRO A 501 28.05 -13.46 5.01
CA PRO A 501 29.46 -13.66 5.31
C PRO A 501 29.81 -13.81 6.80
N ASP A 502 28.96 -13.29 7.69
CA ASP A 502 29.23 -13.22 9.13
C ASP A 502 28.78 -14.48 9.89
N VAL A 503 27.98 -15.35 9.26
CA VAL A 503 27.56 -16.63 9.83
C VAL A 503 28.48 -17.78 9.42
N SER A 504 28.34 -18.91 10.10
CA SER A 504 29.09 -20.14 9.82
C SER A 504 28.91 -20.57 8.37
N GLN A 505 30.02 -20.76 7.69
CA GLN A 505 30.07 -21.09 6.27
C GLN A 505 29.61 -22.53 6.01
N ASP A 506 29.10 -22.78 4.78
CA ASP A 506 28.56 -24.08 4.34
C ASP A 506 27.36 -24.60 5.18
N THR A 507 26.62 -23.70 5.84
CA THR A 507 25.41 -24.03 6.62
C THR A 507 24.12 -23.74 5.85
N THR A 508 23.01 -24.31 6.34
CA THR A 508 21.64 -24.07 5.84
C THR A 508 21.13 -22.68 6.20
N ILE A 509 21.69 -22.06 7.23
CA ILE A 509 21.43 -20.67 7.61
C ILE A 509 22.11 -19.73 6.63
N GLN A 510 23.41 -19.94 6.36
CA GLN A 510 24.16 -19.16 5.38
C GLN A 510 23.51 -19.21 3.99
N ALA A 511 23.03 -20.40 3.58
CA ALA A 511 22.33 -20.55 2.30
C ALA A 511 21.04 -19.73 2.21
N ALA A 512 20.29 -19.59 3.31
CA ALA A 512 19.07 -18.80 3.37
C ALA A 512 19.37 -17.29 3.29
N LEU A 513 20.29 -16.82 4.15
CA LEU A 513 20.70 -15.42 4.17
C LEU A 513 21.26 -14.99 2.81
N ALA A 514 22.12 -15.81 2.18
CA ALA A 514 22.68 -15.54 0.86
C ALA A 514 21.65 -15.48 -0.29
N GLU A 515 20.38 -15.79 -0.04
CA GLU A 515 19.26 -15.62 -0.98
C GLU A 515 18.20 -14.64 -0.48
N ASN A 516 18.59 -13.73 0.43
CA ASN A 516 17.70 -12.71 0.98
C ASN A 516 16.46 -13.32 1.67
N MET A 517 16.65 -14.41 2.42
CA MET A 517 15.56 -15.08 3.11
C MET A 517 15.62 -14.85 4.62
N ILE A 518 14.49 -14.44 5.19
CA ILE A 518 14.27 -14.46 6.64
C ILE A 518 13.88 -15.86 7.10
N LEU A 519 14.12 -16.13 8.38
CA LEU A 519 13.79 -17.38 9.05
C LEU A 519 12.61 -17.16 9.99
N THR A 520 11.62 -18.05 9.97
CA THR A 520 10.46 -17.95 10.86
C THR A 520 9.94 -19.31 11.33
N ASP A 521 9.48 -19.34 12.58
CA ASP A 521 8.69 -20.43 13.13
C ASP A 521 7.18 -20.14 13.08
N ASP A 522 6.73 -18.90 12.86
CA ASP A 522 5.30 -18.54 12.80
C ASP A 522 4.56 -19.31 11.70
N TYR A 523 5.27 -19.68 10.63
CA TYR A 523 4.76 -20.53 9.56
C TYR A 523 4.11 -21.82 10.05
N PHE A 524 4.63 -22.42 11.13
CA PHE A 524 4.11 -23.70 11.64
C PHE A 524 2.76 -23.56 12.35
N VAL A 525 2.44 -22.36 12.85
CA VAL A 525 1.35 -22.13 13.79
C VAL A 525 0.33 -21.08 13.33
N ASP A 526 0.51 -20.52 12.14
CA ASP A 526 -0.55 -19.81 11.43
C ASP A 526 -1.39 -20.83 10.63
N ILE A 527 -2.65 -20.99 11.01
CA ILE A 527 -3.61 -21.91 10.39
C ILE A 527 -4.12 -21.32 9.07
N GLU A 528 -4.30 -20.00 9.02
CA GLU A 528 -4.85 -19.26 7.89
C GLU A 528 -3.96 -18.05 7.57
N PRO A 529 -2.89 -18.26 6.76
CA PRO A 529 -1.97 -17.20 6.39
C PRO A 529 -2.68 -16.02 5.76
N SER A 530 -2.26 -14.83 6.19
CA SER A 530 -2.79 -13.59 5.61
C SER A 530 -2.12 -13.32 4.28
N GLN A 531 -2.90 -12.91 3.29
CA GLN A 531 -2.34 -12.38 2.04
C GLN A 531 -1.93 -10.93 2.26
N TRP A 532 -0.70 -10.59 1.91
CA TRP A 532 -0.15 -9.24 1.96
C TRP A 532 0.60 -8.95 0.66
N LYS A 533 0.03 -8.08 -0.19
CA LYS A 533 0.63 -7.66 -1.49
C LYS A 533 1.10 -8.83 -2.37
N GLY A 534 0.34 -9.93 -2.41
CA GLY A 534 0.67 -11.13 -3.17
C GLY A 534 1.68 -12.08 -2.52
N ASN A 535 2.10 -11.81 -1.28
CA ASN A 535 2.92 -12.67 -0.45
C ASN A 535 2.15 -13.16 0.78
N ASP A 536 2.55 -14.29 1.36
CA ASP A 536 2.03 -14.74 2.64
C ASP A 536 2.68 -13.96 3.79
N LEU A 537 1.86 -13.49 4.72
CA LEU A 537 2.28 -13.03 6.04
C LEU A 537 1.82 -14.05 7.08
N PHE A 538 2.76 -14.55 7.87
CA PHE A 538 2.47 -15.52 8.92
C PHE A 538 2.27 -14.82 10.26
N LEU A 539 1.04 -14.89 10.77
CA LEU A 539 0.65 -14.39 12.08
C LEU A 539 0.16 -15.57 12.93
N PRO A 540 0.87 -15.92 14.01
CA PRO A 540 0.62 -17.16 14.74
C PRO A 540 -0.77 -17.19 15.39
N ASP A 541 -1.46 -18.33 15.30
CA ASP A 541 -2.68 -18.64 16.05
C ASP A 541 -2.38 -19.38 17.36
N TYR A 542 -1.30 -20.16 17.38
CA TYR A 542 -0.78 -20.85 18.56
C TYR A 542 0.55 -20.27 19.00
N ALA A 543 0.80 -20.27 20.30
CA ALA A 543 2.09 -19.86 20.83
C ALA A 543 3.15 -20.91 20.50
N ILE A 544 4.21 -20.49 19.80
CA ILE A 544 5.32 -21.36 19.42
C ILE A 544 6.59 -21.01 20.19
N GLY A 545 7.35 -22.02 20.60
CA GLY A 545 8.69 -21.85 21.15
C GLY A 545 9.62 -22.98 20.71
N ARG A 546 10.92 -22.71 20.72
CA ARG A 546 11.94 -23.67 20.27
C ARG A 546 12.93 -24.00 21.39
N LEU A 547 13.19 -25.29 21.60
CA LEU A 547 14.25 -25.78 22.48
C LEU A 547 15.51 -26.05 21.65
N ILE A 548 16.57 -25.28 21.91
CA ILE A 548 17.89 -25.38 21.27
C ILE A 548 18.99 -25.53 22.34
N GLU A 549 20.21 -25.91 22.02
CA GLU A 549 20.66 -26.49 20.75
C GLU A 549 21.10 -27.94 20.98
N THR A 550 22.05 -28.12 21.91
CA THR A 550 22.56 -29.43 22.28
C THR A 550 21.63 -30.14 23.29
N PRO A 551 21.75 -31.47 23.43
CA PRO A 551 20.96 -32.22 24.40
C PRO A 551 21.03 -31.69 25.83
N ASP A 552 22.21 -31.30 26.32
CA ASP A 552 22.36 -30.76 27.70
C ASP A 552 21.64 -29.41 27.87
N GLU A 553 21.62 -28.59 26.83
CA GLU A 553 20.94 -27.28 26.83
C GLU A 553 19.43 -27.44 26.77
N ILE A 554 18.92 -28.32 25.89
CA ILE A 554 17.51 -28.71 25.84
C ILE A 554 17.06 -29.25 27.20
N LEU A 555 17.84 -30.14 27.82
CA LEU A 555 17.57 -30.66 29.16
C LEU A 555 17.53 -29.53 30.19
N THR A 556 18.47 -28.59 30.14
CA THR A 556 18.54 -27.44 31.04
C THR A 556 17.29 -26.56 30.92
N SER A 557 16.84 -26.22 29.71
CA SER A 557 15.61 -25.43 29.53
C SER A 557 14.37 -26.13 30.11
N ILE A 558 14.26 -27.45 29.91
CA ILE A 558 13.15 -28.24 30.48
C ILE A 558 13.25 -28.31 32.00
N ASP A 559 14.44 -28.58 32.55
CA ASP A 559 14.68 -28.65 33.99
C ASP A 559 14.38 -27.31 34.68
N THR A 560 14.75 -26.19 34.07
CA THR A 560 14.42 -24.86 34.59
C THR A 560 12.91 -24.65 34.68
N PHE A 561 12.15 -24.98 33.62
CA PHE A 561 10.70 -24.86 33.65
C PHE A 561 10.02 -25.82 34.63
N LEU A 562 10.45 -27.08 34.69
CA LEU A 562 9.88 -28.06 35.62
C LEU A 562 10.16 -27.70 37.08
N ALA A 563 11.27 -27.01 37.35
CA ALA A 563 11.60 -26.53 38.68
C ALA A 563 10.77 -25.31 39.10
N ASP A 564 10.58 -24.35 38.20
CA ASP A 564 9.84 -23.13 38.45
C ASP A 564 9.18 -22.58 37.16
N PRO A 565 7.94 -23.02 36.86
CA PRO A 565 7.25 -22.60 35.63
C PRO A 565 6.66 -21.19 35.73
N VAL A 566 6.70 -20.55 36.91
CA VAL A 566 6.11 -19.23 37.18
C VAL A 566 7.18 -18.29 37.74
N ASN A 567 7.64 -17.35 36.92
CA ASN A 567 8.63 -16.35 37.30
C ASN A 567 7.95 -15.13 37.93
N GLU A 568 8.03 -15.00 39.26
CA GLU A 568 7.60 -13.79 39.97
C GLU A 568 8.54 -12.60 39.66
N VAL A 569 8.08 -11.69 38.81
CA VAL A 569 8.87 -10.55 38.34
C VAL A 569 9.03 -9.54 39.48
N SER A 570 10.26 -9.38 39.96
CA SER A 570 10.60 -8.40 40.98
C SER A 570 11.49 -7.28 40.46
N ASN A 571 12.53 -7.64 39.69
CA ASN A 571 13.49 -6.70 39.13
C ASN A 571 13.54 -6.80 37.60
N VAL A 572 13.55 -5.66 36.93
CA VAL A 572 13.62 -5.57 35.47
C VAL A 572 14.83 -4.73 35.06
N LEU A 573 15.68 -5.26 34.16
CA LEU A 573 16.77 -4.50 33.54
C LEU A 573 16.27 -3.92 32.22
N ILE A 574 16.49 -2.62 31.99
CA ILE A 574 16.10 -1.95 30.75
C ILE A 574 17.30 -1.17 30.22
N THR A 575 17.68 -1.44 28.98
CA THR A 575 18.70 -0.70 28.25
C THR A 575 18.06 0.04 27.09
N GLY A 576 18.67 1.14 26.66
CA GLY A 576 18.26 1.94 25.51
C GLY A 576 19.34 2.92 25.11
N TYR A 577 19.75 2.92 23.85
CA TYR A 577 20.63 3.93 23.28
C TYR A 577 20.31 4.16 21.80
N ASP A 578 20.93 5.18 21.22
CA ASP A 578 20.65 5.63 19.86
C ASP A 578 19.15 5.89 19.62
N PHE A 579 18.57 5.41 18.52
CA PHE A 579 17.16 5.61 18.22
C PHE A 579 16.23 4.87 19.19
N MET A 580 16.64 3.75 19.80
CA MET A 580 15.77 2.95 20.67
C MET A 580 15.58 3.47 22.11
N GLN A 581 16.04 4.68 22.40
CA GLN A 581 15.91 5.28 23.74
C GLN A 581 14.46 5.58 24.11
N ASP A 582 13.64 5.98 23.15
CA ASP A 582 12.23 6.29 23.35
C ASP A 582 11.43 5.04 23.76
N SER A 583 11.58 3.92 23.05
CA SER A 583 10.95 2.64 23.39
C SER A 583 11.37 2.15 24.76
N ALA A 584 12.66 2.25 25.10
CA ALA A 584 13.17 1.90 26.42
C ALA A 584 12.53 2.76 27.53
N ASN A 585 12.30 4.05 27.29
CA ASN A 585 11.62 4.94 28.24
C ASN A 585 10.14 4.57 28.42
N VAL A 586 9.45 4.20 27.33
CA VAL A 586 8.06 3.71 27.37
C VAL A 586 7.97 2.42 28.20
N ILE A 587 8.83 1.43 27.93
CA ILE A 587 8.86 0.17 28.68
C ILE A 587 9.18 0.41 30.17
N ASN A 588 10.12 1.32 30.48
CA ASN A 588 10.42 1.68 31.86
C ASN A 588 9.22 2.29 32.58
N THR A 589 8.48 3.16 31.90
CA THR A 589 7.29 3.82 32.46
C THR A 589 6.19 2.81 32.72
N LEU A 590 5.93 1.91 31.75
CA LEU A 590 4.98 0.81 31.85
C LEU A 590 5.26 -0.08 33.06
N TYR A 591 6.48 -0.62 33.16
CA TYR A 591 6.83 -1.53 34.27
C TYR A 591 6.88 -0.82 35.63
N SER A 592 7.29 0.46 35.67
CA SER A 592 7.24 1.25 36.91
C SER A 592 5.80 1.48 37.39
N ASN A 593 4.87 1.73 36.46
CA ASN A 593 3.45 1.90 36.77
C ASN A 593 2.82 0.59 37.27
N ASP A 594 3.31 -0.55 36.77
CA ASP A 594 2.96 -1.88 37.28
C ASP A 594 3.65 -2.24 38.62
N THR A 595 4.30 -1.27 39.26
CA THR A 595 4.98 -1.38 40.57
C THR A 595 6.22 -2.29 40.59
N LEU A 596 6.73 -2.68 39.42
CA LEU A 596 7.97 -3.44 39.30
C LEU A 596 9.19 -2.57 39.61
N THR A 597 10.26 -3.17 40.15
CA THR A 597 11.52 -2.47 40.37
C THR A 597 12.33 -2.46 39.08
N THR A 598 12.43 -1.31 38.41
CA THR A 598 13.21 -1.15 37.17
C THR A 598 14.63 -0.62 37.44
N ASP A 599 15.63 -1.19 36.77
CA ASP A 599 16.96 -0.59 36.59
C ASP A 599 17.06 -0.07 35.15
N ALA A 600 16.77 1.22 35.00
CA ALA A 600 16.79 1.95 33.73
C ALA A 600 17.97 2.93 33.64
N VAL A 601 19.06 2.68 34.39
CA VAL A 601 20.26 3.55 34.39
C VAL A 601 20.96 3.56 33.03
N LEU A 602 20.76 2.51 32.22
CA LEU A 602 21.36 2.33 30.90
C LEU A 602 20.41 2.76 29.77
N ILE A 603 19.57 3.77 30.04
CA ILE A 603 18.82 4.50 29.01
C ILE A 603 19.49 5.85 28.82
N GLY A 604 20.05 6.07 27.63
CA GLY A 604 20.72 7.31 27.28
C GLY A 604 21.68 7.15 26.11
N SER A 605 22.09 8.27 25.52
CA SER A 605 22.95 8.29 24.34
C SER A 605 24.37 7.76 24.58
N VAL A 606 24.86 7.75 25.83
CA VAL A 606 26.19 7.27 26.16
C VAL A 606 26.20 6.60 27.53
N TRP A 607 26.62 5.34 27.57
CA TRP A 607 26.97 4.61 28.79
C TRP A 607 28.01 3.52 28.48
N PRO A 608 28.91 3.17 29.43
CA PRO A 608 29.95 2.18 29.16
C PRO A 608 29.43 0.74 29.17
N GLY A 609 29.85 -0.10 28.23
CA GLY A 609 29.52 -1.53 28.19
C GLY A 609 29.92 -2.30 29.45
N ASP A 610 30.93 -1.82 30.19
CA ASP A 610 31.30 -2.36 31.52
C ASP A 610 30.17 -2.25 32.55
N GLN A 611 29.32 -1.22 32.46
CA GLN A 611 28.15 -1.09 33.35
C GLN A 611 27.06 -2.10 33.01
N LEU A 612 26.85 -2.38 31.72
CA LEU A 612 25.96 -3.44 31.27
C LEU A 612 26.49 -4.80 31.76
N ARG A 613 27.79 -5.06 31.60
CA ARG A 613 28.47 -6.26 32.11
C ARG A 613 28.27 -6.45 33.61
N GLN A 614 28.33 -5.36 34.37
CA GLN A 614 28.11 -5.40 35.81
C GLN A 614 26.67 -5.78 36.18
N ARG A 615 25.68 -5.25 35.45
CA ARG A 615 24.25 -5.48 35.70
C ARG A 615 23.77 -6.81 35.16
N GLN A 616 24.08 -7.12 33.92
CA GLN A 616 23.58 -8.29 33.23
C GLN A 616 24.31 -9.57 33.66
N LEU A 617 25.66 -9.53 33.73
CA LEU A 617 26.46 -10.75 33.92
C LEU A 617 26.94 -10.97 35.35
N ASN A 618 27.09 -9.88 36.13
CA ASN A 618 27.77 -9.92 37.44
C ASN A 618 26.91 -9.40 38.60
N SER A 619 25.62 -9.18 38.38
CA SER A 619 24.73 -8.69 39.42
C SER A 619 24.44 -9.79 40.44
N VAL A 620 24.37 -9.39 41.71
CA VAL A 620 23.87 -10.23 42.81
C VAL A 620 22.34 -10.20 42.89
N VAL A 621 21.71 -9.19 42.30
CA VAL A 621 20.26 -9.10 42.13
C VAL A 621 19.92 -9.78 40.81
N GLN A 622 19.03 -10.77 40.84
CA GLN A 622 18.50 -11.37 39.62
C GLN A 622 17.49 -10.41 38.98
N PHE A 623 17.73 -10.10 37.71
CA PHE A 623 16.73 -9.46 36.85
C PHE A 623 15.87 -10.57 36.24
N ASN A 624 14.59 -10.59 36.61
CA ASN A 624 13.61 -11.58 36.16
C ASN A 624 13.24 -11.36 34.69
N VAL A 625 13.24 -10.09 34.26
CA VAL A 625 13.00 -9.66 32.89
C VAL A 625 14.12 -8.71 32.47
N GLN A 626 14.59 -8.82 31.23
CA GLN A 626 15.56 -7.93 30.64
C GLN A 626 15.08 -7.47 29.26
N ALA A 627 14.81 -6.16 29.14
CA ALA A 627 14.44 -5.50 27.89
C ALA A 627 15.69 -4.85 27.28
N ILE A 628 16.28 -5.51 26.29
CA ILE A 628 17.53 -5.09 25.67
C ILE A 628 17.23 -4.30 24.39
N ASN A 629 17.07 -2.98 24.52
CA ASN A 629 16.89 -2.08 23.39
C ASN A 629 18.27 -1.54 22.96
N GLY A 630 18.84 -2.13 21.92
CA GLY A 630 20.17 -1.79 21.41
C GLY A 630 20.56 -2.67 20.23
N HIS A 631 21.66 -2.32 19.56
CA HIS A 631 22.18 -3.08 18.42
C HIS A 631 22.65 -4.46 18.84
N SER A 632 22.75 -5.38 17.88
CA SER A 632 23.24 -6.73 18.14
C SER A 632 23.81 -7.34 16.88
N THR A 633 24.63 -8.34 17.09
CA THR A 633 24.88 -9.40 16.11
C THR A 633 24.33 -10.70 16.68
N HIS A 634 24.36 -11.78 15.92
CA HIS A 634 23.99 -13.10 16.46
C HIS A 634 24.91 -13.58 17.61
N VAL A 635 26.10 -12.98 17.80
CA VAL A 635 27.07 -13.38 18.85
C VAL A 635 27.30 -12.34 19.94
N ALA A 636 26.75 -11.12 19.80
CA ALA A 636 27.04 -10.03 20.74
C ALA A 636 25.89 -9.03 20.90
N THR A 637 25.71 -8.56 22.14
CA THR A 637 24.80 -7.47 22.49
C THR A 637 25.57 -6.15 22.55
N GLY A 638 25.11 -5.16 21.79
CA GLY A 638 25.77 -3.87 21.61
C GLY A 638 25.76 -2.96 22.84
N ALA A 639 26.77 -2.08 22.92
CA ALA A 639 26.82 -0.94 23.84
C ALA A 639 27.26 0.35 23.10
N PRO A 640 26.89 1.55 23.59
CA PRO A 640 27.24 2.83 22.95
C PRO A 640 28.75 3.08 22.79
N ASP A 641 29.59 2.46 23.61
CA ASP A 641 31.04 2.58 23.56
C ASP A 641 31.72 1.42 22.80
N GLU A 642 30.93 0.61 22.07
CA GLU A 642 31.35 -0.58 21.31
C GLU A 642 32.02 -1.66 22.19
N ASN A 643 31.93 -1.55 23.52
CA ASN A 643 32.42 -2.55 24.45
C ASN A 643 31.35 -3.64 24.70
N ASP A 644 30.93 -4.26 23.61
CA ASP A 644 29.79 -5.18 23.52
C ASP A 644 29.95 -6.41 24.40
N ILE A 645 28.82 -7.00 24.81
CA ILE A 645 28.78 -8.25 25.56
C ILE A 645 28.73 -9.43 24.59
N GLN A 646 29.72 -10.31 24.69
CA GLN A 646 29.79 -11.51 23.85
C GLN A 646 28.98 -12.66 24.45
N ALA A 647 28.42 -13.52 23.59
CA ALA A 647 27.70 -14.74 24.01
C ALA A 647 28.52 -15.63 24.96
N ALA A 648 29.84 -15.73 24.74
CA ALA A 648 30.75 -16.47 25.62
C ALA A 648 30.81 -15.92 27.07
N GLU A 649 30.53 -14.64 27.26
CA GLU A 649 30.51 -14.01 28.58
C GLU A 649 29.18 -14.24 29.29
N VAL A 650 28.07 -14.34 28.55
CA VAL A 650 26.77 -14.80 29.08
C VAL A 650 26.90 -16.21 29.65
N LEU A 651 27.57 -17.11 28.93
CA LEU A 651 27.77 -18.49 29.38
C LEU A 651 28.58 -18.59 30.69
N SER A 652 29.52 -17.66 30.91
CA SER A 652 30.39 -17.61 32.09
C SER A 652 29.93 -16.62 33.17
N ALA A 653 28.74 -16.04 33.01
CA ALA A 653 28.16 -15.07 33.92
C ALA A 653 28.01 -15.63 35.35
N SER A 654 28.27 -14.75 36.32
CA SER A 654 28.08 -15.07 37.74
C SER A 654 26.64 -14.81 38.22
N ALA A 655 25.89 -13.98 37.49
CA ALA A 655 24.46 -13.79 37.68
C ALA A 655 23.66 -15.06 37.32
N SER A 656 22.52 -15.23 37.97
CA SER A 656 21.55 -16.28 37.63
C SER A 656 20.64 -15.81 36.50
N PHE A 657 20.49 -16.65 35.48
CA PHE A 657 19.52 -16.45 34.39
C PHE A 657 18.39 -17.49 34.42
N SER A 658 18.38 -18.41 35.38
CA SER A 658 17.35 -19.45 35.48
C SER A 658 15.97 -18.81 35.59
N GLY A 659 15.11 -19.06 34.60
CA GLY A 659 13.76 -18.52 34.47
C GLY A 659 13.69 -17.07 34.01
N THR A 660 14.83 -16.39 33.79
CA THR A 660 14.87 -15.01 33.32
C THR A 660 14.38 -14.92 31.88
N LEU A 661 13.45 -14.00 31.60
CA LEU A 661 13.06 -13.65 30.24
C LEU A 661 13.95 -12.52 29.72
N VAL A 662 14.58 -12.73 28.57
CA VAL A 662 15.35 -11.70 27.85
C VAL A 662 14.69 -11.49 26.50
N PHE A 663 14.41 -10.24 26.14
CA PHE A 663 13.97 -9.91 24.79
C PHE A 663 14.77 -8.73 24.23
N ALA A 664 15.11 -8.82 22.95
CA ALA A 664 16.00 -7.88 22.27
C ALA A 664 15.45 -7.42 20.91
N VAL A 665 15.73 -6.16 20.58
CA VAL A 665 15.35 -5.54 19.28
C VAL A 665 16.44 -5.62 18.22
N GLY A 666 17.70 -5.84 18.62
CA GLY A 666 18.87 -5.70 17.75
C GLY A 666 18.93 -6.70 16.59
N CYS A 667 19.74 -6.38 15.58
CA CYS A 667 19.92 -7.20 14.38
C CYS A 667 20.43 -8.59 14.72
N HIS A 668 19.80 -9.60 14.14
CA HIS A 668 20.17 -11.02 14.26
C HIS A 668 20.32 -11.53 15.70
N ALA A 669 19.81 -10.81 16.71
CA ALA A 669 19.95 -11.18 18.12
C ALA A 669 19.30 -12.53 18.42
N GLY A 670 18.26 -12.89 17.64
CA GLY A 670 17.58 -14.18 17.67
C GLY A 670 18.03 -15.16 16.59
N LEU A 671 19.12 -14.91 15.85
CA LEU A 671 19.63 -15.88 14.87
C LEU A 671 20.40 -16.99 15.59
N ASN A 672 19.90 -18.22 15.50
CA ASN A 672 20.60 -19.40 15.99
C ASN A 672 21.49 -19.97 14.85
N ASP A 673 22.81 -19.81 14.99
CA ASP A 673 23.83 -20.34 14.09
C ASP A 673 24.59 -21.49 14.78
N PRO A 674 24.24 -22.75 14.47
CA PRO A 674 24.79 -23.91 15.15
C PRO A 674 26.30 -24.18 14.96
N GLY A 675 26.99 -23.37 14.16
CA GLY A 675 28.44 -23.44 13.96
C GLY A 675 29.26 -22.59 14.94
N VAL A 676 28.63 -21.68 15.68
CA VAL A 676 29.26 -20.78 16.67
C VAL A 676 28.41 -20.66 17.94
N LEU A 677 28.97 -20.12 19.01
CA LEU A 677 28.19 -19.78 20.21
C LEU A 677 27.45 -18.47 19.96
N ASP A 678 26.15 -18.55 19.74
CA ASP A 678 25.25 -17.41 19.53
C ASP A 678 24.54 -16.96 20.82
N LEU A 679 23.88 -15.80 20.78
CA LEU A 679 23.15 -15.23 21.91
C LEU A 679 21.98 -16.13 22.36
N PRO A 680 21.08 -16.61 21.46
CA PRO A 680 20.01 -17.55 21.85
C PRO A 680 20.55 -18.74 22.63
N GLN A 681 21.56 -19.44 22.09
CA GLN A 681 22.21 -20.57 22.73
C GLN A 681 22.77 -20.16 24.09
N ALA A 682 23.59 -19.11 24.17
CA ALA A 682 24.23 -18.72 25.42
C ALA A 682 23.23 -18.40 26.55
N PHE A 683 22.11 -17.76 26.25
CA PHE A 683 21.07 -17.47 27.23
C PHE A 683 20.30 -18.74 27.65
N VAL A 684 19.86 -19.59 26.71
CA VAL A 684 19.11 -20.80 27.06
C VAL A 684 19.97 -21.83 27.80
N SER A 685 21.27 -21.93 27.52
CA SER A 685 22.23 -22.76 28.27
C SER A 685 22.39 -22.33 29.74
N ARG A 686 21.93 -21.12 30.08
CA ARG A 686 21.89 -20.57 31.44
C ARG A 686 20.48 -20.64 32.06
N GLY A 687 19.54 -21.30 31.39
CA GLY A 687 18.16 -21.46 31.83
C GLY A 687 17.27 -20.23 31.56
N ALA A 688 17.67 -19.32 30.69
CA ALA A 688 16.83 -18.19 30.30
C ALA A 688 15.78 -18.61 29.24
N TYR A 689 14.74 -17.79 29.12
CA TYR A 689 13.90 -17.70 27.92
C TYR A 689 14.36 -16.50 27.09
N TYR A 690 14.42 -16.64 25.77
CA TYR A 690 15.00 -15.61 24.90
C TYR A 690 14.10 -15.30 23.71
N VAL A 691 13.85 -14.01 23.42
CA VAL A 691 13.13 -13.53 22.24
C VAL A 691 14.02 -12.56 21.45
N GLY A 692 14.16 -12.77 20.15
CA GLY A 692 14.96 -11.89 19.30
C GLY A 692 14.65 -12.04 17.81
N ASN A 693 15.17 -11.11 17.02
CA ASN A 693 15.04 -11.11 15.56
C ASN A 693 16.03 -12.09 14.92
N THR A 694 15.58 -12.98 14.04
CA THR A 694 16.48 -13.86 13.27
C THR A 694 17.19 -13.12 12.12
N GLY A 695 16.68 -11.96 11.70
CA GLY A 695 17.25 -11.12 10.64
C GLY A 695 17.54 -9.70 11.13
N PHE A 696 17.72 -8.76 10.19
CA PHE A 696 17.90 -7.34 10.52
C PHE A 696 16.71 -6.78 11.32
N GLY A 697 17.02 -6.24 12.51
CA GLY A 697 16.08 -5.45 13.29
C GLY A 697 15.97 -4.04 12.72
N TRP A 698 14.78 -3.49 12.71
CA TRP A 698 14.50 -2.16 12.15
C TRP A 698 13.78 -1.26 13.17
N GLY A 699 14.18 0.01 13.23
CA GLY A 699 13.50 1.10 13.92
C GLY A 699 13.31 2.31 13.00
N GLY A 700 13.06 3.49 13.57
CA GLY A 700 12.75 4.69 12.80
C GLY A 700 12.65 5.94 13.67
N GLY A 701 12.09 7.02 13.11
CA GLY A 701 11.68 8.18 13.91
C GLY A 701 10.47 7.83 14.79
N GLY A 702 10.70 7.60 16.08
CA GLY A 702 9.68 7.21 17.06
C GLY A 702 9.64 5.70 17.34
N VAL A 703 8.72 5.26 18.20
CA VAL A 703 8.60 3.84 18.60
C VAL A 703 7.86 3.02 17.54
N VAL A 704 8.59 2.61 16.50
CA VAL A 704 8.05 1.95 15.29
C VAL A 704 8.72 0.59 15.05
N LEU A 705 8.21 -0.22 14.11
CA LEU A 705 8.82 -1.48 13.67
C LEU A 705 9.19 -2.43 14.84
N SER A 706 10.47 -2.83 14.96
CA SER A 706 10.92 -3.80 15.99
C SER A 706 10.69 -3.27 17.40
N GLU A 707 10.83 -1.97 17.58
CA GLU A 707 10.60 -1.31 18.87
C GLU A 707 9.12 -1.34 19.25
N SER A 708 8.24 -1.10 18.28
CA SER A 708 6.79 -1.20 18.47
C SER A 708 6.37 -2.63 18.82
N LEU A 709 6.94 -3.64 18.16
CA LEU A 709 6.68 -5.05 18.50
C LEU A 709 7.15 -5.40 19.92
N MET A 710 8.37 -5.01 20.31
CA MET A 710 8.89 -5.30 21.65
C MET A 710 8.22 -4.48 22.75
N ARG A 711 7.79 -3.24 22.46
CA ARG A 711 6.91 -2.46 23.35
C ARG A 711 5.58 -3.18 23.54
N ASN A 712 4.95 -3.67 22.47
CA ASN A 712 3.70 -4.43 22.58
C ASN A 712 3.92 -5.70 23.39
N TYR A 713 5.03 -6.41 23.21
CA TYR A 713 5.36 -7.59 24.00
C TYR A 713 5.53 -7.25 25.49
N ALA A 714 6.20 -6.14 25.82
CA ALA A 714 6.29 -5.65 27.19
C ALA A 714 4.90 -5.36 27.79
N ILE A 715 3.97 -4.77 27.03
CA ILE A 715 2.58 -4.54 27.47
C ILE A 715 1.87 -5.86 27.77
N GLU A 716 1.94 -6.82 26.86
CA GLU A 716 1.26 -8.11 27.03
C GLU A 716 1.83 -8.93 28.20
N LEU A 717 3.12 -8.77 28.54
CA LEU A 717 3.75 -9.46 29.68
C LEU A 717 3.27 -8.98 31.05
N VAL A 718 2.77 -7.75 31.16
CA VAL A 718 2.22 -7.18 32.41
C VAL A 718 0.73 -6.87 32.29
N ARG A 719 0.07 -7.36 31.24
CA ARG A 719 -1.38 -7.24 31.12
C ARG A 719 -2.03 -8.16 32.16
N ASN A 720 -2.87 -7.60 33.03
CA ASN A 720 -3.34 -8.26 34.26
C ASN A 720 -2.19 -8.60 35.22
N THR A 721 -2.37 -9.57 36.13
CA THR A 721 -1.34 -9.95 37.12
C THR A 721 -0.42 -11.09 36.67
N SER A 722 -0.65 -11.65 35.48
CA SER A 722 0.05 -12.83 34.97
C SER A 722 -0.09 -12.95 33.45
N ALA A 723 1.00 -13.34 32.79
CA ALA A 723 1.04 -13.62 31.37
C ALA A 723 1.97 -14.80 31.07
N GLU A 724 1.60 -15.62 30.10
CA GLU A 724 2.49 -16.65 29.55
C GLU A 724 3.30 -16.04 28.39
N ILE A 725 4.60 -16.31 28.35
CA ILE A 725 5.53 -15.59 27.46
C ILE A 725 5.25 -15.81 25.97
N GLY A 726 4.83 -17.01 25.58
CA GLY A 726 4.47 -17.33 24.20
C GLY A 726 3.16 -16.66 23.77
N PRO A 727 2.04 -16.87 24.49
CA PRO A 727 0.79 -16.17 24.23
C PRO A 727 0.92 -14.64 24.25
N ALA A 728 1.76 -14.07 25.12
CA ALA A 728 2.05 -12.64 25.11
C ALA A 728 2.73 -12.19 23.81
N LEU A 729 3.67 -12.97 23.26
CA LEU A 729 4.31 -12.66 21.98
C LEU A 729 3.32 -12.78 20.80
N VAL A 730 2.45 -13.79 20.82
CA VAL A 730 1.36 -13.93 19.84
C VAL A 730 0.43 -12.71 19.90
N ALA A 731 -0.02 -12.34 21.09
CA ALA A 731 -0.88 -11.18 21.29
C ALA A 731 -0.19 -9.89 20.85
N ALA A 732 1.12 -9.74 21.07
CA ALA A 732 1.89 -8.58 20.61
C ALA A 732 1.95 -8.46 19.08
N LYS A 733 2.19 -9.58 18.37
CA LYS A 733 2.19 -9.65 16.90
C LYS A 733 0.80 -9.36 16.33
N GLN A 734 -0.24 -9.97 16.90
CA GLN A 734 -1.62 -9.74 16.51
C GLN A 734 -2.05 -8.29 16.78
N ARG A 735 -1.64 -7.70 17.92
CA ARG A 735 -1.88 -6.29 18.25
C ARG A 735 -1.23 -5.38 17.21
N TYR A 736 0.04 -5.62 16.88
CA TYR A 736 0.75 -4.85 15.85
C TYR A 736 -0.06 -4.82 14.54
N TRP A 737 -0.41 -6.00 14.02
CA TRP A 737 -1.20 -6.13 12.79
C TRP A 737 -2.58 -5.46 12.88
N ASN A 738 -3.33 -5.70 13.96
CA ASN A 738 -4.69 -5.19 14.15
C ASN A 738 -4.75 -3.67 14.38
N THR A 739 -3.63 -3.04 14.72
CA THR A 739 -3.56 -1.59 14.96
C THR A 739 -2.81 -0.83 13.87
N ALA A 740 -2.16 -1.51 12.94
CA ALA A 740 -1.46 -0.85 11.84
C ALA A 740 -2.44 -0.20 10.87
N PHE A 741 -2.12 1.02 10.42
CA PHE A 741 -2.90 1.70 9.38
C PHE A 741 -2.66 1.08 7.99
N VAL A 742 -1.41 0.72 7.71
CA VAL A 742 -0.96 -0.04 6.55
C VAL A 742 0.21 -0.91 6.99
N ILE A 743 0.38 -2.07 6.34
CA ILE A 743 1.52 -2.96 6.55
C ILE A 743 2.45 -2.88 5.33
N GLY A 744 3.72 -2.56 5.57
CA GLY A 744 4.80 -2.54 4.59
C GLY A 744 5.71 -3.78 4.68
N ALA A 745 6.76 -3.80 3.86
CA ALA A 745 7.72 -4.90 3.82
C ALA A 745 8.53 -5.02 5.12
N TYR A 746 8.90 -3.89 5.72
CA TYR A 746 9.56 -3.85 7.02
C TYR A 746 8.67 -4.45 8.12
N ASP A 747 7.40 -4.06 8.19
CA ASP A 747 6.43 -4.60 9.14
C ASP A 747 6.28 -6.11 9.02
N ALA A 748 6.08 -6.60 7.79
CA ALA A 748 5.95 -8.03 7.50
C ALA A 748 7.19 -8.81 7.96
N LYS A 749 8.38 -8.28 7.69
CA LYS A 749 9.65 -8.85 8.15
C LYS A 749 9.72 -8.92 9.69
N ILE A 750 9.45 -7.81 10.38
CA ILE A 750 9.52 -7.74 11.85
C ILE A 750 8.60 -8.75 12.51
N LEU A 751 7.37 -8.88 12.01
CA LEU A 751 6.38 -9.81 12.55
C LEU A 751 6.84 -11.26 12.44
N MET A 752 7.39 -11.65 11.29
CA MET A 752 7.76 -13.04 11.01
C MET A 752 9.10 -13.45 11.62
N GLN A 753 10.07 -12.55 11.75
CA GLN A 753 11.43 -12.91 12.17
C GLN A 753 11.63 -12.97 13.70
N SER A 754 10.68 -12.45 14.49
CA SER A 754 10.79 -12.45 15.94
C SER A 754 10.47 -13.84 16.51
N THR A 755 11.47 -14.50 17.10
CA THR A 755 11.41 -15.91 17.49
C THR A 755 11.59 -16.08 19.00
N LEU A 756 10.80 -16.97 19.61
CA LEU A 756 10.93 -17.39 21.01
C LEU A 756 11.74 -18.69 21.14
N TYR A 757 12.83 -18.61 21.89
CA TYR A 757 13.62 -19.76 22.34
C TYR A 757 13.28 -20.08 23.79
N GLY A 758 12.74 -21.28 24.01
CA GLY A 758 12.23 -21.75 25.29
C GLY A 758 10.81 -22.28 25.23
N LEU A 759 10.18 -22.40 26.40
CA LEU A 759 8.84 -22.98 26.56
C LEU A 759 7.79 -21.87 26.58
N PRO A 760 6.84 -21.83 25.61
CA PRO A 760 5.88 -20.73 25.45
C PRO A 760 4.88 -20.59 26.61
N MET A 761 4.64 -21.67 27.35
CA MET A 761 3.75 -21.70 28.51
C MET A 761 4.45 -21.30 29.83
N ALA A 762 5.71 -20.86 29.79
CA ALA A 762 6.35 -20.26 30.96
C ALA A 762 5.61 -18.96 31.33
N GLU A 763 5.29 -18.81 32.61
CA GLU A 763 4.47 -17.72 33.12
C GLU A 763 5.35 -16.67 33.79
N VAL A 764 5.06 -15.39 33.55
CA VAL A 764 5.55 -14.26 34.35
C VAL A 764 4.40 -13.70 35.15
N THR A 765 4.64 -13.35 36.42
CA THR A 765 3.63 -12.69 37.26
C THR A 765 4.16 -11.36 37.78
N SER A 766 3.31 -10.34 37.78
CA SER A 766 3.67 -8.98 38.20
C SER A 766 2.74 -8.46 39.31
N GLY A 767 3.04 -7.26 39.83
CA GLY A 767 2.43 -6.73 41.05
C GLY A 767 1.22 -5.81 40.82
N GLY A 768 1.06 -5.25 39.62
CA GLY A 768 -0.06 -4.39 39.26
C GLY A 768 -1.15 -5.14 38.50
N THR A 769 -2.35 -4.58 38.53
CA THR A 769 -3.35 -4.83 37.51
C THR A 769 -3.30 -3.61 36.60
N LEU A 770 -2.54 -3.68 35.52
CA LEU A 770 -2.89 -2.83 34.38
C LEU A 770 -4.32 -3.23 34.00
N ASP A 771 -5.27 -2.31 34.19
CA ASP A 771 -6.59 -2.40 33.57
C ASP A 771 -6.41 -2.45 32.04
N ASP A 772 -7.48 -2.69 31.27
CA ASP A 772 -7.40 -2.61 29.81
C ASP A 772 -6.73 -1.29 29.42
N ASP A 773 -5.51 -1.42 28.87
CA ASP A 773 -4.67 -0.32 28.39
C ASP A 773 -5.57 0.67 27.64
N ASP A 774 -5.70 1.88 28.17
CA ASP A 774 -6.18 3.02 27.41
C ASP A 774 -4.93 3.67 26.82
N PRO A 775 -4.47 3.25 25.62
CA PRO A 775 -3.28 3.81 24.99
C PRO A 775 -3.46 5.29 24.61
N PHE A 776 -4.69 5.82 24.69
CA PHE A 776 -5.04 7.16 24.27
C PHE A 776 -5.80 7.91 25.38
N PRO A 777 -5.21 8.10 26.57
CA PRO A 777 -5.88 8.78 27.69
C PRO A 777 -6.24 10.24 27.38
N SER A 778 -5.68 10.82 26.32
CA SER A 778 -6.01 12.17 25.84
C SER A 778 -7.24 12.21 24.92
N ALA A 779 -7.77 11.06 24.47
CA ALA A 779 -8.87 10.97 23.53
C ALA A 779 -10.19 10.51 24.20
N ASP A 780 -11.29 11.20 23.86
CA ASP A 780 -12.63 10.74 24.19
C ASP A 780 -13.16 9.84 23.06
N THR A 781 -13.58 8.63 23.42
CA THR A 781 -14.13 7.66 22.46
C THR A 781 -15.55 7.27 22.81
N THR A 782 -16.42 7.18 21.81
CA THR A 782 -17.78 6.64 21.98
C THR A 782 -18.04 5.57 20.93
N ILE A 783 -18.10 4.31 21.39
CA ILE A 783 -18.42 3.15 20.56
C ILE A 783 -19.87 2.74 20.85
N GLN A 784 -20.70 2.69 19.81
CA GLN A 784 -22.09 2.24 19.86
C GLN A 784 -22.25 1.03 18.95
N PRO A 785 -22.22 -0.21 19.50
CA PRO A 785 -22.42 -1.40 18.68
C PRO A 785 -23.83 -1.43 18.07
N PRO A 786 -24.04 -2.19 16.98
CA PRO A 786 -25.36 -2.33 16.37
C PRO A 786 -26.42 -2.82 17.38
N THR A 787 -27.56 -2.13 17.44
CA THR A 787 -28.72 -2.55 18.26
C THR A 787 -29.82 -3.23 17.44
N SER A 788 -29.70 -3.19 16.11
CA SER A 788 -30.57 -3.88 15.16
C SER A 788 -29.74 -4.69 14.19
N PHE A 789 -30.09 -5.96 14.01
CA PHE A 789 -29.36 -6.90 13.18
C PHE A 789 -30.12 -7.17 11.87
N GLY A 790 -29.40 -7.07 10.75
CA GLY A 790 -29.90 -7.29 9.39
C GLY A 790 -28.87 -7.99 8.52
N SER A 791 -29.01 -7.93 7.19
CA SER A 791 -27.95 -8.38 6.26
C SER A 791 -26.66 -7.60 6.48
N VAL A 792 -26.79 -6.28 6.65
CA VAL A 792 -25.75 -5.39 7.17
C VAL A 792 -26.24 -4.80 8.48
N SER A 793 -25.43 -4.93 9.53
CA SER A 793 -25.68 -4.36 10.85
C SER A 793 -24.78 -3.14 11.04
N LYS A 794 -25.35 -2.04 11.54
CA LYS A 794 -24.70 -0.74 11.60
C LYS A 794 -24.55 -0.25 13.03
N GLY A 795 -23.32 0.05 13.43
CA GLY A 795 -22.94 0.73 14.66
C GLY A 795 -22.43 2.15 14.38
N ALA A 796 -21.95 2.83 15.42
CA ALA A 796 -21.31 4.13 15.32
C ALA A 796 -20.05 4.17 16.19
N PHE A 797 -19.06 4.91 15.71
CA PHE A 797 -17.81 5.17 16.39
C PHE A 797 -17.48 6.66 16.28
N ASN A 798 -17.17 7.28 17.41
CA ASN A 798 -16.76 8.69 17.45
C ASN A 798 -15.46 8.80 18.24
N TYR A 799 -14.54 9.56 17.66
CA TYR A 799 -13.29 10.01 18.25
C TYR A 799 -13.38 11.53 18.45
N GLY A 800 -12.86 12.03 19.57
CA GLY A 800 -12.74 13.47 19.81
C GLY A 800 -11.67 13.82 20.82
N LEU A 801 -11.07 14.99 20.66
CA LEU A 801 -10.10 15.55 21.61
C LEU A 801 -10.77 16.57 22.52
N PRO A 802 -10.65 16.43 23.86
CA PRO A 802 -11.13 17.45 24.77
C PRO A 802 -10.33 18.74 24.54
N GLY A 803 -11.00 19.82 24.13
CA GLY A 803 -10.40 21.12 23.75
C GLY A 803 -9.62 21.89 24.83
N SER A 804 -9.13 21.22 25.88
CA SER A 804 -8.27 21.74 26.94
C SER A 804 -6.94 21.03 27.10
N PHE A 805 -6.67 19.94 26.37
CA PHE A 805 -5.38 19.25 26.40
C PHE A 805 -4.59 19.53 25.12
N GLY A 806 -3.29 19.84 25.26
CA GLY A 806 -2.35 19.83 24.14
C GLY A 806 -2.11 18.37 23.73
N ALA A 807 -3.12 17.74 23.15
CA ALA A 807 -3.24 16.29 23.01
C ALA A 807 -2.25 15.71 22.00
N PHE A 808 -1.85 16.49 21.01
CA PHE A 808 -0.76 16.09 20.13
C PHE A 808 0.58 16.49 20.73
N GLY A 809 1.48 15.52 20.89
CA GLY A 809 2.89 15.79 21.03
C GLY A 809 3.43 16.34 19.72
N GLU A 810 4.33 17.32 19.80
CA GLU A 810 5.06 17.85 18.66
C GLU A 810 6.56 17.75 18.97
N SER A 811 7.31 17.12 18.08
CA SER A 811 8.76 17.03 18.18
C SER A 811 9.44 17.58 16.93
N ASP A 812 10.25 18.61 17.13
CA ASP A 812 11.13 19.17 16.11
C ASP A 812 12.42 18.33 16.04
N THR A 813 12.63 17.65 14.92
CA THR A 813 13.85 16.89 14.64
C THR A 813 14.73 17.65 13.66
N SER A 814 15.92 17.13 13.35
CA SER A 814 16.76 17.68 12.28
C SER A 814 16.16 17.46 10.87
N ASN A 815 15.21 16.54 10.76
CA ASN A 815 14.58 16.07 9.53
C ASN A 815 13.11 16.55 9.45
N GLY A 816 12.76 17.63 10.16
CA GLY A 816 11.39 18.13 10.19
C GLY A 816 10.63 17.77 11.47
N ASN A 817 9.30 17.84 11.39
CA ASN A 817 8.36 17.82 12.51
C ASN A 817 7.55 16.52 12.54
N ILE A 818 7.28 16.00 13.74
CA ILE A 818 6.39 14.87 13.97
C ILE A 818 5.26 15.31 14.89
N PHE A 819 4.03 14.93 14.55
CA PHE A 819 2.90 14.92 15.47
C PHE A 819 2.61 13.49 15.94
N ASP A 820 2.43 13.31 17.25
CA ASP A 820 2.02 12.04 17.87
C ASP A 820 0.78 12.23 18.74
N LEU A 821 0.00 11.16 18.95
CA LEU A 821 -1.04 11.13 19.97
C LEU A 821 -0.62 10.18 21.09
N ASP A 822 -0.34 10.72 22.28
CA ASP A 822 0.13 9.94 23.44
C ASP A 822 1.33 9.03 23.09
N GLN A 823 2.27 9.53 22.28
CA GLN A 823 3.45 8.84 21.72
C GLN A 823 3.15 7.76 20.66
N ASN A 824 1.94 7.75 20.11
CA ASN A 824 1.59 6.86 19.00
C ASN A 824 1.64 7.61 17.66
N THR A 825 2.40 7.04 16.74
CA THR A 825 2.51 7.48 15.36
C THR A 825 2.28 6.31 14.39
N TYR A 826 1.85 6.65 13.19
CA TYR A 826 1.81 5.77 12.04
C TYR A 826 3.05 6.07 11.22
N PHE A 827 3.81 5.02 10.95
CA PHE A 827 5.06 5.06 10.22
C PHE A 827 4.99 4.12 9.03
N ALA A 828 5.36 4.63 7.86
CA ALA A 828 5.59 3.83 6.67
C ALA A 828 6.85 4.34 5.97
N ALA A 829 7.68 3.42 5.49
CA ALA A 829 8.91 3.76 4.80
C ALA A 829 8.63 4.63 3.56
N GLY A 830 9.34 5.75 3.45
CA GLY A 830 9.20 6.73 2.37
C GLY A 830 7.95 7.60 2.45
N ALA A 831 7.21 7.59 3.56
CA ALA A 831 5.98 8.36 3.72
C ALA A 831 6.01 9.29 4.95
N PRO A 832 5.31 10.44 4.93
CA PRO A 832 5.18 11.33 6.08
C PRO A 832 4.65 10.60 7.32
N VAL A 833 5.34 10.72 8.46
CA VAL A 833 4.88 10.19 9.74
C VAL A 833 3.62 10.92 10.19
N GLN A 834 2.58 10.19 10.60
CA GLN A 834 1.29 10.75 10.98
C GLN A 834 0.92 10.38 12.43
N PRO A 835 0.16 11.22 13.15
CA PRO A 835 -0.37 10.83 14.46
C PRO A 835 -1.39 9.71 14.31
N HIS A 836 -1.35 8.74 15.21
CA HIS A 836 -2.08 7.47 15.06
C HIS A 836 -3.04 7.21 16.20
N PHE A 837 -4.21 6.66 15.88
CA PHE A 837 -5.20 6.25 16.86
C PHE A 837 -5.85 4.93 16.44
N TYR A 838 -6.23 4.09 17.40
CA TYR A 838 -7.02 2.89 17.15
C TYR A 838 -8.00 2.57 18.28
N ALA A 839 -9.11 1.91 17.94
CA ALA A 839 -10.09 1.45 18.91
C ALA A 839 -10.73 0.12 18.49
N ASN A 840 -10.86 -0.81 19.44
CA ASN A 840 -11.60 -2.06 19.25
C ASN A 840 -13.10 -1.76 19.21
N VAL A 841 -13.74 -2.08 18.09
CA VAL A 841 -15.17 -1.95 17.81
C VAL A 841 -15.85 -3.32 17.71
N GLU A 842 -15.34 -4.34 18.37
CA GLU A 842 -15.91 -5.69 18.34
C GLU A 842 -17.40 -5.71 18.71
N ALA A 843 -18.19 -6.36 17.86
CA ALA A 843 -19.63 -6.56 18.05
C ALA A 843 -20.00 -8.00 17.69
N PRO A 844 -19.76 -8.99 18.58
CA PRO A 844 -19.84 -10.42 18.22
C PRO A 844 -21.22 -10.86 17.74
N ALA A 845 -22.28 -10.18 18.20
CA ALA A 845 -23.65 -10.45 17.78
C ALA A 845 -23.99 -9.93 16.37
N ALA A 846 -23.16 -9.06 15.79
CA ALA A 846 -23.41 -8.36 14.52
C ALA A 846 -22.76 -9.03 13.30
N GLY A 847 -21.87 -10.01 13.51
CA GLY A 847 -21.08 -10.66 12.46
C GLY A 847 -19.71 -10.02 12.26
N THR A 848 -19.04 -10.37 11.18
CA THR A 848 -17.70 -9.87 10.84
C THR A 848 -17.74 -8.39 10.53
N PHE A 849 -16.82 -7.60 11.10
CA PHE A 849 -16.62 -6.20 10.76
C PHE A 849 -16.19 -6.05 9.30
N ARG A 850 -16.86 -5.16 8.55
CA ARG A 850 -16.68 -4.97 7.10
C ARG A 850 -16.05 -3.63 6.72
N GLY A 851 -15.96 -2.73 7.68
CA GLY A 851 -15.29 -1.45 7.52
C GLY A 851 -16.09 -0.32 8.12
N THR A 852 -15.68 0.90 7.79
CA THR A 852 -16.31 2.11 8.27
C THR A 852 -16.80 2.99 7.15
N ILE A 853 -17.87 3.75 7.45
CA ILE A 853 -18.28 4.88 6.62
C ILE A 853 -17.93 6.15 7.39
N PHE A 854 -17.07 6.99 6.82
CA PHE A 854 -16.80 8.32 7.36
C PHE A 854 -18.04 9.20 7.24
N ARG A 855 -18.45 9.80 8.36
CA ARG A 855 -19.62 10.68 8.47
C ARG A 855 -19.27 12.15 8.66
N GLY A 856 -18.03 12.44 9.01
CA GLY A 856 -17.52 13.79 9.16
C GLY A 856 -16.44 13.88 10.21
N GLY A 857 -15.92 15.09 10.39
CA GLY A 857 -14.87 15.36 11.35
C GLY A 857 -14.41 16.82 11.31
N VAL A 858 -13.86 17.30 12.41
CA VAL A 858 -13.30 18.65 12.50
C VAL A 858 -11.79 18.57 12.39
N TYR A 859 -11.20 19.43 11.58
CA TYR A 859 -9.77 19.48 11.37
C TYR A 859 -9.21 20.90 11.39
N SER A 860 -7.89 20.99 11.53
CA SER A 860 -7.11 22.21 11.33
C SER A 860 -5.95 21.93 10.39
N ASP A 861 -5.61 22.90 9.55
CA ASP A 861 -4.47 22.81 8.64
C ASP A 861 -3.28 23.62 9.17
N VAL A 862 -2.10 23.02 9.14
CA VAL A 862 -0.80 23.62 9.48
C VAL A 862 -0.03 23.78 8.18
N THR A 863 0.09 25.02 7.70
CA THR A 863 0.81 25.36 6.47
C THR A 863 2.31 25.51 6.71
N ASN A 864 3.13 25.27 5.67
CA ASN A 864 4.60 25.23 5.77
C ASN A 864 5.08 24.17 6.78
N PHE A 865 4.35 23.05 6.84
CA PHE A 865 4.75 21.90 7.63
C PHE A 865 5.79 21.09 6.87
N ASP A 866 6.88 20.75 7.55
CA ASP A 866 7.95 19.90 7.04
C ASP A 866 7.86 18.57 7.78
N PRO A 867 7.13 17.57 7.28
CA PRO A 867 6.96 16.31 7.99
C PRO A 867 8.25 15.51 7.96
N VAL A 868 8.56 14.81 9.05
CA VAL A 868 9.54 13.72 8.96
C VAL A 868 8.99 12.66 8.00
N VAL A 869 9.76 12.35 6.96
CA VAL A 869 9.50 11.25 6.04
C VAL A 869 10.13 9.98 6.61
N GLY A 870 9.31 8.95 6.78
CA GLY A 870 9.69 7.71 7.44
C GLY A 870 10.91 7.05 6.79
N LEU A 871 12.03 7.05 7.48
CA LEU A 871 13.25 6.34 7.11
C LEU A 871 13.51 5.21 8.10
N PRO A 872 13.43 3.95 7.67
CA PRO A 872 13.82 2.82 8.52
C PRO A 872 15.32 2.86 8.82
N TYR A 873 15.70 2.66 10.09
CA TYR A 873 17.09 2.66 10.55
C TYR A 873 17.49 1.32 11.14
N ASN A 874 18.76 0.98 10.95
CA ASN A 874 19.53 0.02 11.74
C ASN A 874 21.02 0.44 11.70
N GLU A 875 21.89 -0.31 12.37
CA GLU A 875 23.34 -0.03 12.46
C GLU A 875 24.12 -0.20 11.14
N TYR A 876 23.50 -0.77 10.11
CA TYR A 876 24.08 -0.99 8.78
C TYR A 876 23.64 0.08 7.76
N VAL A 877 22.64 0.90 8.10
CA VAL A 877 22.20 2.03 7.27
C VAL A 877 23.18 3.20 7.40
N ASP A 878 24.09 3.32 6.43
CA ASP A 878 25.03 4.44 6.34
C ASP A 878 24.37 5.73 5.78
N ASP A 879 23.37 5.58 4.91
CA ASP A 879 22.64 6.71 4.33
C ASP A 879 21.42 7.07 5.18
N THR A 880 21.61 8.07 6.04
CA THR A 880 20.56 8.63 6.89
C THR A 880 19.87 9.84 6.27
N THR A 881 20.07 10.07 4.96
CA THR A 881 19.41 11.15 4.23
C THR A 881 17.92 10.89 4.19
N GLU A 882 17.15 11.88 4.66
CA GLU A 882 15.70 11.82 4.63
C GLU A 882 15.16 11.59 3.20
N PRO A 883 14.26 10.60 2.99
CA PRO A 883 13.66 10.35 1.69
C PRO A 883 12.82 11.53 1.19
N THR A 884 12.76 11.71 -0.12
CA THR A 884 11.83 12.67 -0.71
C THR A 884 10.42 12.08 -0.78
N PHE A 885 9.42 12.87 -0.41
CA PHE A 885 8.02 12.52 -0.59
C PHE A 885 7.36 13.47 -1.60
N ASN A 886 6.81 12.91 -2.68
CA ASN A 886 6.07 13.67 -3.68
C ASN A 886 4.89 12.84 -4.20
N GLN A 887 3.71 13.09 -3.63
CA GLN A 887 2.46 12.47 -4.07
C GLN A 887 1.42 13.56 -4.35
N PRO A 888 0.76 13.56 -5.52
CA PRO A 888 -0.33 14.48 -5.77
C PRO A 888 -1.53 14.22 -4.83
N GLY A 889 -1.94 15.23 -4.06
CA GLY A 889 -3.09 15.16 -3.17
C GLY A 889 -2.71 14.91 -1.71
N TRP A 890 -3.69 14.55 -0.88
CA TRP A 890 -3.50 14.28 0.54
C TRP A 890 -2.97 12.85 0.77
N PHE A 891 -2.04 12.70 1.72
CA PHE A 891 -1.54 11.42 2.22
C PHE A 891 -1.72 11.28 3.74
N PRO A 892 -2.23 10.15 4.25
CA PRO A 892 -2.92 9.12 3.49
C PRO A 892 -4.15 9.72 2.80
N THR A 893 -4.61 9.09 1.72
CA THR A 893 -5.70 9.63 0.88
C THR A 893 -7.02 9.71 1.63
N VAL A 894 -7.22 8.85 2.63
CA VAL A 894 -8.27 8.97 3.65
C VAL A 894 -7.69 8.77 5.06
N PRO A 895 -8.26 9.40 6.11
CA PRO A 895 -7.73 9.34 7.49
C PRO A 895 -8.23 8.15 8.31
N PHE A 896 -8.82 7.12 7.69
CA PHE A 896 -9.41 5.98 8.39
C PHE A 896 -9.20 4.67 7.63
N ALA A 897 -9.06 3.58 8.37
CA ALA A 897 -8.90 2.23 7.85
C ALA A 897 -9.51 1.19 8.81
N MET A 898 -9.70 -0.03 8.29
CA MET A 898 -9.88 -1.21 9.12
C MET A 898 -8.51 -1.75 9.54
N GLY A 899 -8.33 -2.00 10.83
CA GLY A 899 -7.14 -2.65 11.34
C GLY A 899 -7.08 -4.13 10.93
N GLY A 900 -5.90 -4.59 10.54
CA GLY A 900 -5.69 -6.00 10.16
C GLY A 900 -6.09 -6.39 8.72
N GLY A 901 -6.38 -5.41 7.85
CA GLY A 901 -6.63 -5.64 6.42
C GLY A 901 -7.82 -6.56 6.11
N ASP A 902 -7.82 -7.21 4.94
CA ASP A 902 -8.90 -8.10 4.48
C ASP A 902 -8.86 -9.52 5.11
N ARG A 903 -8.17 -9.72 6.25
CA ARG A 903 -8.12 -11.03 6.92
C ARG A 903 -9.49 -11.34 7.55
N THR A 904 -10.03 -12.51 7.26
CA THR A 904 -11.35 -12.96 7.72
C THR A 904 -11.47 -13.16 9.25
N GLN A 905 -10.34 -13.19 9.98
CA GLN A 905 -10.29 -13.52 11.41
C GLN A 905 -9.49 -12.56 12.31
N SER A 906 -8.98 -11.41 11.83
CA SER A 906 -8.20 -10.51 12.71
C SER A 906 -8.62 -9.05 12.59
N GLY A 907 -9.06 -8.49 13.72
CA GLY A 907 -9.16 -7.05 13.97
C GLY A 907 -10.54 -6.42 13.73
N ASN A 908 -11.44 -6.48 14.71
CA ASN A 908 -12.58 -5.56 14.74
C ASN A 908 -12.10 -4.17 15.22
N THR A 909 -11.13 -3.57 14.53
CA THR A 909 -10.45 -2.36 14.97
C THR A 909 -10.67 -1.26 13.94
N VAL A 910 -11.11 -0.09 14.41
CA VAL A 910 -11.02 1.14 13.61
C VAL A 910 -9.66 1.73 13.85
N VAL A 911 -8.96 2.05 12.77
CA VAL A 911 -7.64 2.68 12.80
C VAL A 911 -7.74 4.03 12.12
N LEU A 912 -7.21 5.08 12.73
CA LEU A 912 -7.26 6.45 12.24
C LEU A 912 -5.84 6.99 12.06
N SER A 913 -5.59 7.57 10.89
CA SER A 913 -4.51 8.54 10.72
C SER A 913 -5.09 9.89 11.08
N LEU A 914 -4.74 10.39 12.26
CA LEU A 914 -5.25 11.67 12.75
C LEU A 914 -4.65 12.86 12.00
N GLY A 915 -3.74 12.62 11.06
CA GLY A 915 -3.25 13.62 10.14
C GLY A 915 -3.33 13.21 8.66
N GLN A 916 -3.24 14.21 7.79
CA GLN A 916 -2.98 14.06 6.36
C GLN A 916 -2.01 15.15 5.87
N PHE A 917 -1.02 14.82 5.05
CA PHE A 917 -0.05 15.74 4.47
C PHE A 917 -0.28 15.92 2.96
N ASP A 918 -0.22 17.16 2.45
CA ASP A 918 -0.19 17.48 1.02
C ASP A 918 1.16 18.11 0.65
N SER A 919 1.95 17.39 -0.15
CA SER A 919 3.30 17.81 -0.56
C SER A 919 3.30 18.94 -1.59
N ASN A 920 2.19 19.24 -2.26
CA ASN A 920 2.12 20.37 -3.20
C ASN A 920 2.03 21.71 -2.46
N SER A 921 1.35 21.70 -1.32
CA SER A 921 1.08 22.90 -0.52
C SER A 921 1.88 22.95 0.79
N ASN A 922 2.66 21.91 1.10
CA ASN A 922 3.34 21.71 2.38
C ASN A 922 2.40 21.94 3.57
N THR A 923 1.23 21.32 3.50
CA THR A 923 0.16 21.50 4.49
C THR A 923 -0.15 20.19 5.19
N GLN A 924 -0.09 20.20 6.51
CA GLN A 924 -0.48 19.10 7.38
C GLN A 924 -1.86 19.38 7.97
N ARG A 925 -2.84 18.56 7.61
CA ARG A 925 -4.16 18.51 8.24
C ARG A 925 -4.10 17.66 9.50
N ILE A 926 -4.76 18.09 10.56
CA ILE A 926 -4.90 17.35 11.82
C ILE A 926 -6.38 17.30 12.23
N PHE A 927 -6.88 16.09 12.50
CA PHE A 927 -8.26 15.84 12.91
C PHE A 927 -8.38 15.87 14.44
N GLY A 928 -9.23 16.79 14.92
CA GLY A 928 -9.59 16.88 16.34
C GLY A 928 -10.79 16.01 16.71
N ASP A 929 -11.70 15.79 15.77
CA ASP A 929 -12.89 14.98 15.95
C ASP A 929 -13.19 14.20 14.66
N MET A 930 -13.66 12.96 14.79
CA MET A 930 -14.09 12.13 13.67
C MET A 930 -15.32 11.30 14.05
N SER A 931 -16.28 11.20 13.13
CA SER A 931 -17.48 10.39 13.27
C SER A 931 -17.52 9.36 12.14
N LEU A 932 -17.69 8.10 12.50
CA LEU A 932 -17.76 6.97 11.58
C LEU A 932 -18.94 6.07 11.92
N ASP A 933 -19.55 5.46 10.91
CA ASP A 933 -20.34 4.26 11.12
C ASP A 933 -19.45 3.03 11.06
N THR A 934 -19.78 2.00 11.83
CA THR A 934 -19.15 0.68 11.74
C THR A 934 -20.13 -0.30 11.10
N LEU A 935 -19.69 -1.03 10.07
CA LEU A 935 -20.51 -2.01 9.36
C LEU A 935 -20.11 -3.44 9.71
N TYR A 936 -21.10 -4.30 9.93
CA TYR A 936 -20.89 -5.73 10.22
C TYR A 936 -21.85 -6.57 9.39
N SER A 937 -21.43 -7.76 9.01
CA SER A 937 -22.23 -8.64 8.17
C SER A 937 -21.88 -10.11 8.34
N LEU A 938 -22.93 -10.95 8.29
CA LEU A 938 -22.84 -12.41 8.24
C LEU A 938 -22.81 -12.96 6.79
N SER A 939 -22.79 -12.07 5.79
CA SER A 939 -22.70 -12.49 4.38
C SER A 939 -21.41 -13.26 4.11
N ALA A 940 -21.47 -14.27 3.25
CA ALA A 940 -20.27 -14.92 2.73
C ALA A 940 -19.56 -14.08 1.65
N ASP A 941 -20.24 -13.07 1.13
CA ASP A 941 -19.68 -12.13 0.16
C ASP A 941 -18.64 -11.22 0.82
N GLN A 942 -17.48 -11.11 0.19
CA GLN A 942 -16.35 -10.26 0.60
C GLN A 942 -15.84 -9.42 -0.57
N VAL A 943 -16.49 -9.49 -1.74
CA VAL A 943 -16.09 -8.71 -2.91
C VAL A 943 -16.53 -7.27 -2.68
N LYS A 944 -15.61 -6.31 -2.83
CA LYS A 944 -15.92 -4.90 -2.67
C LYS A 944 -16.62 -4.37 -3.96
N PRO A 945 -17.57 -3.44 -3.85
CA PRO A 945 -18.27 -2.87 -5.02
C PRO A 945 -17.32 -2.08 -5.94
N GLU A 946 -17.56 -2.11 -7.25
CA GLU A 946 -16.82 -1.32 -8.24
C GLU A 946 -17.45 0.07 -8.39
N VAL A 947 -16.65 1.14 -8.36
CA VAL A 947 -17.10 2.51 -8.66
C VAL A 947 -16.74 2.84 -10.12
N ARG A 948 -17.76 3.06 -10.96
CA ARG A 948 -17.58 3.30 -12.40
C ARG A 948 -17.63 4.77 -12.79
N PHE A 949 -18.31 5.58 -12.00
CA PHE A 949 -18.56 6.97 -12.34
C PHE A 949 -18.82 7.80 -11.08
N VAL A 950 -18.17 8.97 -10.99
CA VAL A 950 -18.40 9.99 -9.96
C VAL A 950 -18.42 11.35 -10.64
N ASP A 951 -19.45 12.15 -10.37
CA ASP A 951 -19.60 13.49 -10.92
C ASP A 951 -20.33 14.42 -9.95
N GLY A 952 -20.07 15.72 -10.07
CA GLY A 952 -20.54 16.75 -9.16
C GLY A 952 -20.65 18.11 -9.83
N VAL A 953 -21.87 18.65 -9.90
CA VAL A 953 -22.16 19.94 -10.55
C VAL A 953 -22.75 20.94 -9.55
N LEU A 954 -22.16 22.12 -9.47
CA LEU A 954 -22.56 23.21 -8.58
C LEU A 954 -23.58 24.15 -9.23
N ASP A 955 -24.78 24.27 -8.67
CA ASP A 955 -25.61 25.46 -8.87
C ASP A 955 -25.14 26.59 -7.94
N GLN A 956 -24.29 27.47 -8.48
CA GLN A 956 -23.71 28.60 -7.76
C GLN A 956 -24.76 29.58 -7.23
N ASN A 957 -25.96 29.64 -7.83
CA ASN A 957 -26.98 30.60 -7.42
C ASN A 957 -27.62 30.25 -6.07
N VAL A 958 -27.63 28.96 -5.74
CA VAL A 958 -28.20 28.42 -4.50
C VAL A 958 -27.15 27.78 -3.59
N GLY A 959 -25.90 27.64 -4.05
CA GLY A 959 -24.81 27.04 -3.28
C GLY A 959 -25.03 25.54 -3.07
N LYS A 960 -25.53 24.84 -4.10
CA LYS A 960 -25.83 23.40 -4.02
C LYS A 960 -25.08 22.61 -5.10
N GLY A 961 -24.33 21.61 -4.67
CA GLY A 961 -23.71 20.62 -5.54
C GLY A 961 -24.63 19.41 -5.74
N LEU A 962 -24.98 19.09 -6.97
CA LEU A 962 -25.65 17.84 -7.34
C LEU A 962 -24.58 16.78 -7.62
N ILE A 963 -24.60 15.70 -6.85
CA ILE A 963 -23.67 14.58 -6.96
C ILE A 963 -24.35 13.41 -7.66
N LYS A 964 -23.58 12.69 -8.48
CA LYS A 964 -24.01 11.48 -9.20
C LYS A 964 -22.92 10.42 -9.13
N VAL A 965 -23.30 9.20 -8.77
CA VAL A 965 -22.38 8.06 -8.63
C VAL A 965 -22.97 6.81 -9.29
N GLU A 966 -22.12 6.05 -9.98
CA GLU A 966 -22.40 4.68 -10.39
C GLU A 966 -21.50 3.73 -9.61
N GLY A 967 -22.11 2.97 -8.70
CA GLY A 967 -21.50 1.80 -8.10
C GLY A 967 -22.18 0.54 -8.64
N VAL A 968 -21.41 -0.51 -8.88
CA VAL A 968 -21.92 -1.83 -9.28
C VAL A 968 -21.31 -2.92 -8.43
N ASP A 969 -22.10 -3.95 -8.17
CA ASP A 969 -21.67 -5.14 -7.46
C ASP A 969 -22.63 -6.29 -7.80
N ASP A 970 -22.14 -7.53 -7.79
CA ASP A 970 -22.95 -8.71 -8.11
C ASP A 970 -24.04 -8.96 -7.06
N SER A 971 -23.77 -8.66 -5.79
CA SER A 971 -24.77 -8.67 -4.71
C SER A 971 -25.67 -7.42 -4.74
N GLY A 972 -25.22 -6.38 -5.41
CA GLY A 972 -25.88 -5.09 -5.57
C GLY A 972 -25.40 -4.04 -4.56
N VAL A 973 -25.61 -2.77 -4.90
CA VAL A 973 -25.24 -1.64 -4.03
C VAL A 973 -26.38 -1.31 -3.07
N SER A 974 -26.09 -1.21 -1.79
CA SER A 974 -27.06 -0.92 -0.73
C SER A 974 -27.04 0.54 -0.27
N GLN A 975 -25.89 1.20 -0.31
CA GLN A 975 -25.72 2.58 0.14
C GLN A 975 -24.59 3.28 -0.62
N VAL A 976 -24.77 4.57 -0.90
CA VAL A 976 -23.70 5.45 -1.39
C VAL A 976 -23.69 6.71 -0.53
N VAL A 977 -22.51 7.07 -0.02
CA VAL A 977 -22.29 8.24 0.83
C VAL A 977 -21.26 9.14 0.19
N VAL A 978 -21.57 10.43 0.08
CA VAL A 978 -20.58 11.45 -0.28
C VAL A 978 -20.07 12.13 0.99
N ALA A 979 -18.77 12.16 1.19
CA ALA A 979 -18.12 12.98 2.21
C ALA A 979 -17.52 14.22 1.54
N PHE A 980 -17.72 15.41 2.13
CA PHE A 980 -17.30 16.66 1.52
C PHE A 980 -16.85 17.70 2.56
N THR A 981 -15.95 18.59 2.18
CA THR A 981 -15.49 19.74 2.97
C THR A 981 -15.40 20.97 2.08
N ASP A 982 -15.58 22.17 2.66
CA ASP A 982 -15.61 23.45 1.95
C ASP A 982 -14.90 24.54 2.77
N ASN A 983 -13.65 24.86 2.43
CA ASN A 983 -12.79 25.86 3.06
C ASN A 983 -12.66 25.80 4.61
N LEU A 984 -11.69 26.55 5.14
CA LEU A 984 -11.53 26.78 6.57
C LEU A 984 -12.40 27.97 7.02
N LEU A 985 -13.32 27.74 7.97
CA LEU A 985 -14.01 28.81 8.69
C LEU A 985 -13.24 29.10 10.00
N ASN A 986 -12.64 30.29 10.10
CA ASN A 986 -11.85 30.71 11.28
C ASN A 986 -10.61 29.84 11.59
N GLY A 987 -10.00 29.23 10.57
CA GLY A 987 -8.80 28.37 10.74
C GLY A 987 -9.12 26.93 11.14
N GLN A 988 -10.39 26.53 11.16
CA GLN A 988 -10.85 25.15 11.32
C GLN A 988 -11.71 24.76 10.11
N GLY A 989 -11.54 23.53 9.64
CA GLY A 989 -12.33 22.92 8.59
C GLY A 989 -13.22 21.83 9.15
N GLU A 990 -14.31 21.54 8.44
CA GLU A 990 -15.26 20.51 8.85
C GLU A 990 -15.65 19.65 7.64
N TRP A 991 -15.45 18.34 7.79
CA TRP A 991 -16.00 17.36 6.87
C TRP A 991 -17.43 17.02 7.26
N PHE A 992 -18.29 17.00 6.26
CA PHE A 992 -19.68 16.54 6.34
C PHE A 992 -19.87 15.30 5.49
N SER A 993 -21.01 14.63 5.65
CA SER A 993 -21.42 13.56 4.76
C SER A 993 -22.91 13.59 4.46
N ALA A 994 -23.29 13.10 3.28
CA ALA A 994 -24.68 12.96 2.85
C ALA A 994 -24.90 11.61 2.17
N ASP A 995 -26.01 10.95 2.50
CA ASP A 995 -26.44 9.75 1.77
C ASP A 995 -27.05 10.14 0.42
N LEU A 996 -26.65 9.43 -0.64
CA LEU A 996 -27.28 9.55 -1.95
C LEU A 996 -28.49 8.62 -2.05
N SER A 997 -29.39 8.92 -2.97
CA SER A 997 -30.57 8.12 -3.28
C SER A 997 -30.46 7.49 -4.66
N LEU A 998 -30.81 6.20 -4.79
CA LEU A 998 -30.87 5.53 -6.08
C LEU A 998 -31.98 6.13 -6.96
N ASP A 999 -31.59 6.74 -8.08
CA ASP A 999 -32.48 7.05 -9.18
C ASP A 999 -32.67 5.81 -10.04
N VAL A 1000 -33.83 5.16 -9.86
CA VAL A 1000 -34.19 3.93 -10.57
C VAL A 1000 -34.28 4.11 -12.09
N ALA A 1001 -34.47 5.32 -12.61
CA ALA A 1001 -34.57 5.56 -14.05
C ALA A 1001 -33.20 5.53 -14.72
N SER A 1002 -32.20 6.13 -14.09
CA SER A 1002 -30.82 6.16 -14.59
C SER A 1002 -29.96 5.01 -14.06
N GLN A 1003 -30.42 4.28 -13.04
CA GLN A 1003 -29.62 3.31 -12.27
C GLN A 1003 -28.36 3.94 -11.66
N LYS A 1004 -28.47 5.20 -11.21
CA LYS A 1004 -27.38 5.97 -10.60
C LYS A 1004 -27.80 6.47 -9.23
N TRP A 1005 -26.85 6.62 -8.33
CA TRP A 1005 -27.07 7.23 -7.02
C TRP A 1005 -26.89 8.74 -7.16
N THR A 1006 -27.85 9.52 -6.65
CA THR A 1006 -27.85 10.99 -6.79
C THR A 1006 -28.21 11.66 -5.48
N GLY A 1007 -27.72 12.87 -5.25
CA GLY A 1007 -28.03 13.66 -4.06
C GLY A 1007 -27.48 15.07 -4.14
N GLU A 1008 -27.93 15.93 -3.22
CA GLU A 1008 -27.50 17.33 -3.16
C GLU A 1008 -26.71 17.60 -1.88
N ILE A 1009 -25.57 18.29 -2.03
CA ILE A 1009 -24.76 18.81 -0.93
C ILE A 1009 -24.73 20.33 -0.97
N THR A 1010 -24.45 20.98 0.16
CA THR A 1010 -24.11 22.41 0.15
C THR A 1010 -22.65 22.55 -0.24
N GLY A 1011 -22.33 23.47 -1.14
CA GLY A 1011 -20.95 23.67 -1.52
C GLY A 1011 -20.71 24.89 -2.41
N THR A 1012 -19.44 25.11 -2.70
CA THR A 1012 -18.88 26.12 -3.60
C THR A 1012 -17.94 25.45 -4.60
N LEU A 1013 -17.27 26.23 -5.46
CA LEU A 1013 -16.24 25.70 -6.36
C LEU A 1013 -14.98 25.23 -5.61
N GLN A 1014 -14.86 25.57 -4.32
CA GLN A 1014 -13.76 25.13 -3.45
C GLN A 1014 -14.14 23.87 -2.66
N THR A 1015 -15.39 23.40 -2.78
CA THR A 1015 -15.81 22.16 -2.14
C THR A 1015 -15.16 20.97 -2.83
N VAL A 1016 -14.48 20.17 -2.02
CA VAL A 1016 -13.90 18.89 -2.42
C VAL A 1016 -14.63 17.74 -1.74
N TYR A 1017 -14.71 16.59 -2.40
CA TYR A 1017 -15.46 15.43 -1.92
C TYR A 1017 -14.89 14.10 -2.38
N PHE A 1018 -15.23 13.03 -1.66
CA PHE A 1018 -15.00 11.64 -2.05
C PHE A 1018 -16.26 10.82 -1.80
N VAL A 1019 -16.35 9.62 -2.39
CA VAL A 1019 -17.54 8.77 -2.30
C VAL A 1019 -17.22 7.42 -1.68
N GLN A 1020 -18.18 6.88 -0.96
CA GLN A 1020 -18.10 5.60 -0.25
C GLN A 1020 -19.30 4.77 -0.70
N VAL A 1021 -19.04 3.64 -1.36
CA VAL A 1021 -20.06 2.75 -1.93
C VAL A 1021 -20.07 1.47 -1.12
N VAL A 1022 -21.25 1.07 -0.67
CA VAL A 1022 -21.47 -0.13 0.16
C VAL A 1022 -22.38 -1.09 -0.59
N ASP A 1023 -21.97 -2.35 -0.69
CA ASP A 1023 -22.78 -3.42 -1.28
C ASP A 1023 -23.82 -3.99 -0.29
N THR A 1024 -24.55 -5.04 -0.67
CA THR A 1024 -25.50 -5.72 0.24
C THR A 1024 -24.84 -6.66 1.24
N GLY A 1025 -23.59 -7.06 1.00
CA GLY A 1025 -22.72 -7.80 1.90
C GLY A 1025 -22.10 -6.93 3.00
N GLY A 1026 -22.18 -5.61 2.90
CA GLY A 1026 -21.58 -4.63 3.80
C GLY A 1026 -20.14 -4.27 3.44
N ASN A 1027 -19.60 -4.76 2.32
CA ASN A 1027 -18.25 -4.42 1.86
C ASN A 1027 -18.26 -3.00 1.27
N ILE A 1028 -17.13 -2.30 1.44
CA ILE A 1028 -17.05 -0.86 1.15
C ILE A 1028 -15.91 -0.60 0.17
N THR A 1029 -16.19 0.22 -0.83
CA THR A 1029 -15.19 0.87 -1.68
C THR A 1029 -15.22 2.36 -1.46
N VAL A 1030 -14.05 2.95 -1.24
CA VAL A 1030 -13.87 4.39 -1.16
C VAL A 1030 -13.20 4.86 -2.44
N ASP A 1031 -13.82 5.81 -3.12
CA ASP A 1031 -13.25 6.48 -4.29
C ASP A 1031 -13.00 7.95 -3.94
N ASP A 1032 -11.73 8.23 -3.69
CA ASP A 1032 -11.18 9.50 -3.21
C ASP A 1032 -10.34 10.25 -4.25
N ASN A 1033 -10.35 9.79 -5.50
CA ASN A 1033 -9.52 10.34 -6.58
C ASN A 1033 -8.02 10.39 -6.20
N LYS A 1034 -7.52 9.30 -5.59
CA LYS A 1034 -6.13 9.13 -5.13
C LYS A 1034 -5.67 10.28 -4.21
N GLY A 1035 -6.56 10.73 -3.31
CA GLY A 1035 -6.31 11.82 -2.36
C GLY A 1035 -6.39 13.24 -2.93
N ARG A 1036 -6.60 13.40 -4.24
CA ARG A 1036 -6.88 14.73 -4.84
C ARG A 1036 -8.30 15.20 -4.54
N TYR A 1037 -9.19 14.24 -4.26
CA TYR A 1037 -10.63 14.43 -4.14
C TYR A 1037 -11.26 14.97 -5.43
N TYR A 1038 -12.59 14.88 -5.52
CA TYR A 1038 -13.37 15.47 -6.60
C TYR A 1038 -13.76 16.89 -6.23
N SER A 1039 -13.87 17.78 -7.22
CA SER A 1039 -14.34 19.16 -7.02
C SER A 1039 -15.68 19.37 -7.71
N LEU A 1040 -16.54 20.20 -7.13
CA LEU A 1040 -17.78 20.60 -7.79
C LEU A 1040 -17.51 21.51 -8.99
N GLN A 1041 -18.04 21.13 -10.16
CA GLN A 1041 -17.86 21.88 -11.41
C GLN A 1041 -19.02 22.84 -11.66
N SER A 1042 -18.79 23.94 -12.39
CA SER A 1042 -19.90 24.81 -12.82
C SER A 1042 -20.79 24.08 -13.85
N PRO A 1043 -22.10 24.32 -13.89
CA PRO A 1043 -22.97 23.70 -14.88
C PRO A 1043 -22.56 24.24 -16.25
N LEU A 1044 -22.37 23.35 -17.22
CA LEU A 1044 -22.14 23.76 -18.61
C LEU A 1044 -23.30 24.68 -19.05
N PRO A 1045 -23.04 25.82 -19.70
CA PRO A 1045 -24.10 26.70 -20.18
C PRO A 1045 -25.05 25.89 -21.08
N LEU A 1046 -26.34 25.89 -20.74
CA LEU A 1046 -27.35 25.38 -21.66
C LEU A 1046 -27.21 26.17 -22.97
N ALA A 1047 -26.91 25.47 -24.07
CA ALA A 1047 -26.93 26.06 -25.40
C ALA A 1047 -28.19 26.92 -25.55
N GLN A 1048 -28.06 28.17 -26.02
CA GLN A 1048 -29.22 29.06 -26.20
C GLN A 1048 -30.25 28.34 -27.07
N GLY A 1049 -31.34 27.92 -26.44
CA GLY A 1049 -32.43 27.26 -27.14
C GLY A 1049 -32.93 28.16 -28.26
N THR A 1050 -32.80 27.70 -29.50
CA THR A 1050 -33.48 28.31 -30.63
C THR A 1050 -34.97 28.19 -30.39
N THR A 1051 -35.67 29.32 -30.37
CA THR A 1051 -37.14 29.37 -30.34
C THR A 1051 -37.66 28.69 -31.61
N THR A 1052 -37.98 27.40 -31.54
CA THR A 1052 -38.71 26.74 -32.61
C THR A 1052 -40.18 27.13 -32.48
N GLU A 1053 -40.70 27.86 -33.48
CA GLU A 1053 -42.15 28.00 -33.70
C GLU A 1053 -42.76 26.63 -34.05
N SER A 1054 -42.85 25.73 -33.09
CA SER A 1054 -43.51 24.44 -33.24
C SER A 1054 -44.82 24.48 -32.46
N ARG A 1055 -45.93 24.71 -33.16
CA ARG A 1055 -47.28 24.52 -32.60
C ARG A 1055 -47.48 23.03 -32.29
N LEU A 1056 -47.43 22.68 -31.01
CA LEU A 1056 -47.78 21.35 -30.53
C LEU A 1056 -49.31 21.17 -30.57
N TYR A 1057 -49.83 20.31 -31.43
CA TYR A 1057 -51.23 19.87 -31.38
C TYR A 1057 -51.33 18.62 -30.49
N LEU A 1058 -51.85 18.78 -29.27
CA LEU A 1058 -52.21 17.65 -28.42
C LEU A 1058 -53.61 17.13 -28.80
N PRO A 1059 -53.81 15.81 -28.99
CA PRO A 1059 -55.14 15.26 -29.15
C PRO A 1059 -55.92 15.33 -27.83
N ALA A 1060 -57.07 16.00 -27.84
CA ALA A 1060 -58.00 16.00 -26.72
C ALA A 1060 -58.70 14.63 -26.62
N ILE A 1061 -58.34 13.85 -25.61
CA ILE A 1061 -59.13 12.68 -25.18
C ILE A 1061 -60.21 13.19 -24.24
N SER A 1062 -61.46 13.28 -24.69
CA SER A 1062 -62.61 13.32 -23.79
C SER A 1062 -63.15 11.90 -23.63
N ARG A 1063 -63.29 11.44 -22.39
CA ARG A 1063 -64.04 10.22 -22.06
C ARG A 1063 -65.52 10.61 -21.85
N PRO A 1064 -66.48 9.86 -22.42
CA PRO A 1064 -67.90 10.09 -22.18
C PRO A 1064 -68.35 9.75 -20.75
#